data_AF-A0A6N3J342-F1
#
_entry.id   AF-A0A6N3J342-F1
#
_cell.length_a   1.000
_cell.length_b   1.000
_cell.length_c   1.000
_cell.angle_alpha   90.00
_cell.angle_beta   90.00
_cell.angle_gamma   90.00
#
_symmetry.space_group_name_H-M   'P 1'
#
loop_
_entity.id
_entity.type
_entity.pdbx_description
1 polymer ?
#
loop_
_entity_poly.entity_id
_entity_poly.type
_entity_poly.pdbx_seq_one_letter_code
_entity_poly.pdbx_strand_id
1 'polypeptide(L)'
;MKKPSHSIHTLGRLSALSLALLPLLHASADEFAYPTLLPSQSDFGGVGLMQMPTGRMAAEGEFNFSTTYNDEYQHYTASVQLFPWFETTVRYTLVHDLLYSNDPNFSGNTKYTDKGIDFKVRLLEESYWLPETSIGVRDFGGTGLFDGEFIAATKRVGPLDFTLGIGWGYIGNSGNLTSDKKDLNYNCDRDTSYGGKGGEVDYQRWFKGCAALFGGVEYQTPWDPLRVKVEYDANDYESDFPVVRGGIDMTQDSKFNYGLLYRFGNWGDLHLSYERGNTWTLGFSLQTNFNTLTQIKRDPAAAKYKPLPAAPMTQAQLAQTEDTPSSVASIDTASYQESNTDNIQADTALNVDSTVNTASLSTAATETTDWNKVAQDLQRIAGYNNAKIYLAADRITVVGEQTKFRDRSEAHHRTATILANNSALSQIKEYRLIETHYSQPITETRIDAEKFAKVANFAYLNAKVSDASQVSVPSAPQGTLVTQTNTDWLDKLGFDVSPTMVQSFGGSEGFYMFNIGVTGSANYKFTDNFEFGGSLYLNLYDNYDKFLYDVPPDGTDLKRVRTLIRQYVHDNPVRMNNLQLTWMDNLSDNVSYQAYGGYLEMMYGGVGTEFMYRPLNSQWAFGIDVNYVKQRDPDNMFGFFKDEHQFDPLIGRAYRVQTGAMTGHATVYYQPEWFPNTLLRVSAGQYLTEDKGVTVDLSKQFDSGVIVGAFATKTNLSADEYGEGSFTKGFYISVPFDLMTIKSTHSRAFLSWIPLTRDGGQMLGRKYNLFDVTDARAPWYTKPSTEK
;
A
#
# COMPACT_ATOMS: atom_id res chain seq x y z
N MET A 1 -77.74 21.85 -13.94
CA MET A 1 -77.49 23.16 -14.59
C MET A 1 -76.06 23.62 -14.25
N LYS A 2 -75.42 24.39 -15.13
CA LYS A 2 -74.21 25.25 -14.95
C LYS A 2 -73.01 24.72 -14.13
N LYS A 3 -71.84 24.63 -14.79
CA LYS A 3 -70.51 24.70 -14.16
C LYS A 3 -70.27 26.09 -13.53
N PRO A 4 -69.27 26.21 -12.64
CA PRO A 4 -68.24 27.23 -12.79
C PRO A 4 -66.86 26.60 -13.11
N SER A 5 -65.96 27.40 -13.68
CA SER A 5 -64.57 27.03 -13.92
C SER A 5 -63.63 27.77 -12.97
N HIS A 6 -62.57 27.10 -12.52
CA HIS A 6 -61.38 27.77 -11.99
C HIS A 6 -60.19 27.54 -12.92
N SER A 7 -59.26 28.50 -12.91
CA SER A 7 -58.33 28.75 -14.01
C SER A 7 -56.90 28.32 -13.67
N ILE A 8 -56.16 27.91 -14.71
CA ILE A 8 -54.78 27.39 -14.65
C ILE A 8 -53.75 28.49 -14.32
N HIS A 9 -54.15 29.77 -14.28
CA HIS A 9 -53.23 30.92 -14.23
C HIS A 9 -52.50 31.20 -12.90
N THR A 10 -52.69 30.41 -11.84
CA THR A 10 -51.98 30.62 -10.55
C THR A 10 -50.62 29.93 -10.47
N LEU A 11 -50.42 28.73 -11.03
CA LEU A 11 -49.09 28.06 -10.98
C LEU A 11 -48.05 28.76 -11.88
N GLY A 12 -48.48 29.37 -12.99
CA GLY A 12 -47.58 30.03 -13.94
C GLY A 12 -46.83 31.25 -13.41
N ARG A 13 -47.15 31.77 -12.21
CA ARG A 13 -46.53 32.99 -11.66
C ARG A 13 -45.33 32.75 -10.74
N LEU A 14 -45.17 31.54 -10.18
CA LEU A 14 -43.97 31.19 -9.41
C LEU A 14 -42.80 30.74 -10.31
N SER A 15 -43.10 30.02 -11.40
CA SER A 15 -42.09 29.60 -12.40
C SER A 15 -41.45 30.79 -13.15
N ALA A 16 -42.16 31.93 -13.26
CA ALA A 16 -41.63 33.12 -13.93
C ALA A 16 -40.52 33.83 -13.11
N LEU A 17 -40.58 33.82 -11.77
CA LEU A 17 -39.56 34.48 -10.95
C LEU A 17 -38.25 33.68 -10.86
N SER A 18 -38.30 32.34 -10.87
CA SER A 18 -37.09 31.51 -10.94
C SER A 18 -36.36 31.70 -12.27
N LEU A 19 -37.08 31.72 -13.41
CA LEU A 19 -36.46 32.03 -14.70
C LEU A 19 -35.92 33.47 -14.78
N ALA A 20 -36.56 34.44 -14.11
CA ALA A 20 -36.10 35.83 -14.08
C ALA A 20 -34.86 36.07 -13.17
N LEU A 21 -34.50 35.12 -12.31
CA LEU A 21 -33.31 35.20 -11.44
C LEU A 21 -32.05 34.57 -12.06
N LEU A 22 -32.19 33.69 -13.06
CA LEU A 22 -31.06 33.08 -13.79
C LEU A 22 -30.04 34.10 -14.35
N PRO A 23 -30.41 35.25 -14.94
CA PRO A 23 -29.41 36.19 -15.49
C PRO A 23 -28.63 36.98 -14.43
N LEU A 24 -28.95 36.86 -13.13
CA LEU A 24 -28.16 37.49 -12.05
C LEU A 24 -26.96 36.64 -11.61
N LEU A 25 -26.87 35.37 -12.06
CA LEU A 25 -25.61 34.63 -12.09
C LEU A 25 -24.84 35.02 -13.35
N HIS A 26 -24.17 36.17 -13.32
CA HIS A 26 -23.17 36.53 -14.32
C HIS A 26 -21.95 35.60 -14.18
N ALA A 27 -22.00 34.44 -14.82
CA ALA A 27 -20.83 33.65 -15.11
C ALA A 27 -19.98 34.40 -16.15
N SER A 28 -18.93 35.09 -15.69
CA SER A 28 -17.94 35.70 -16.57
C SER A 28 -17.16 34.61 -17.30
N ALA A 29 -17.62 34.25 -18.50
CA ALA A 29 -16.85 33.47 -19.44
C ALA A 29 -15.78 34.37 -20.08
N ASP A 30 -14.59 34.42 -19.47
CA ASP A 30 -13.38 34.90 -20.15
C ASP A 30 -13.05 34.02 -21.37
N GLU A 31 -12.15 34.51 -22.23
CA GLU A 31 -11.97 33.98 -23.60
C GLU A 31 -11.69 32.46 -23.68
N PHE A 32 -12.61 31.74 -24.34
CA PHE A 32 -12.40 30.47 -25.05
C PHE A 32 -11.88 29.24 -24.27
N ALA A 33 -11.64 29.33 -22.96
CA ALA A 33 -11.27 28.18 -22.14
C ALA A 33 -12.49 27.34 -21.73
N TYR A 34 -12.71 26.21 -22.41
CA TYR A 34 -13.58 25.15 -21.90
C TYR A 34 -12.95 24.48 -20.67
N PRO A 35 -13.74 23.90 -19.74
CA PRO A 35 -13.20 23.06 -18.68
C PRO A 35 -12.36 21.90 -19.24
N THR A 36 -11.33 21.47 -18.52
CA THR A 36 -10.46 20.38 -18.96
C THR A 36 -11.21 19.06 -18.89
N LEU A 37 -11.48 18.42 -20.04
CA LEU A 37 -12.06 17.08 -20.09
C LEU A 37 -11.11 16.09 -19.40
N LEU A 38 -11.46 15.68 -18.18
CA LEU A 38 -10.78 14.60 -17.49
C LEU A 38 -11.35 13.25 -17.94
N PRO A 39 -10.54 12.18 -17.93
CA PRO A 39 -11.05 10.82 -18.06
C PRO A 39 -12.20 10.50 -17.09
N SER A 40 -12.97 9.48 -17.44
CA SER A 40 -14.11 8.99 -16.67
C SER A 40 -14.16 7.46 -16.74
N GLN A 41 -14.77 6.83 -15.73
CA GLN A 41 -14.88 5.38 -15.68
C GLN A 41 -16.01 4.87 -16.60
N SER A 42 -15.84 3.64 -17.09
CA SER A 42 -16.88 2.80 -17.68
C SER A 42 -17.73 2.11 -16.58
N ASP A 43 -18.87 1.54 -16.93
CA ASP A 43 -19.74 0.83 -15.97
C ASP A 43 -19.12 -0.48 -15.48
N PHE A 44 -18.16 -1.02 -16.25
CA PHE A 44 -17.31 -2.15 -15.89
C PHE A 44 -16.06 -1.77 -15.07
N GLY A 45 -15.83 -0.47 -14.86
CA GLY A 45 -14.59 0.08 -14.33
C GLY A 45 -13.53 0.35 -15.41
N GLY A 46 -12.38 0.89 -15.01
CA GLY A 46 -11.37 1.43 -15.93
C GLY A 46 -11.86 2.65 -16.73
N VAL A 47 -10.94 3.42 -17.31
CA VAL A 47 -11.29 4.58 -18.14
C VAL A 47 -11.95 4.15 -19.47
N GLY A 48 -13.17 4.65 -19.70
CA GLY A 48 -14.05 4.22 -20.80
C GLY A 48 -15.27 5.13 -21.02
N LEU A 49 -16.16 4.74 -21.94
CA LEU A 49 -17.44 5.40 -22.22
C LEU A 49 -18.50 4.92 -21.22
N MET A 50 -19.48 4.10 -21.61
CA MET A 50 -20.38 3.41 -20.67
C MET A 50 -20.00 1.93 -20.64
N GLN A 51 -20.38 1.19 -21.69
CA GLN A 51 -20.07 -0.24 -21.82
C GLN A 51 -18.68 -0.45 -22.46
N MET A 52 -18.28 0.46 -23.35
CA MET A 52 -17.10 0.36 -24.22
C MET A 52 -15.86 1.08 -23.62
N PRO A 53 -14.64 0.52 -23.79
CA PRO A 53 -13.41 1.16 -23.34
C PRO A 53 -12.96 2.30 -24.26
N THR A 54 -12.04 3.15 -23.79
CA THR A 54 -11.37 4.17 -24.62
C THR A 54 -9.85 3.95 -24.68
N GLY A 55 -9.18 4.64 -25.60
CA GLY A 55 -7.73 4.66 -25.70
C GLY A 55 -7.04 5.42 -24.56
N ARG A 56 -7.79 6.15 -23.72
CA ARG A 56 -7.28 7.07 -22.69
C ARG A 56 -6.78 6.36 -21.43
N MET A 57 -5.71 6.91 -20.87
CA MET A 57 -5.26 6.65 -19.50
C MET A 57 -5.65 7.78 -18.56
N ALA A 58 -5.85 7.45 -17.28
CA ALA A 58 -5.94 8.41 -16.18
C ALA A 58 -4.56 8.98 -15.79
N ALA A 59 -4.51 9.85 -14.79
CA ALA A 59 -3.25 10.31 -14.20
C ALA A 59 -2.60 9.18 -13.38
N GLU A 60 -1.27 9.05 -13.42
CA GLU A 60 -0.57 8.02 -12.61
C GLU A 60 -0.92 8.17 -11.12
N GLY A 61 -1.27 7.05 -10.48
CA GLY A 61 -1.75 7.02 -9.10
C GLY A 61 -3.24 7.28 -8.93
N GLU A 62 -3.99 7.61 -9.99
CA GLU A 62 -5.45 7.72 -9.89
C GLU A 62 -6.04 6.38 -9.46
N PHE A 63 -6.81 6.42 -8.38
CA PHE A 63 -7.56 5.31 -7.83
C PHE A 63 -9.05 5.64 -7.88
N ASN A 64 -9.83 4.73 -8.42
CA ASN A 64 -11.28 4.84 -8.46
C ASN A 64 -11.92 3.62 -7.79
N PHE A 65 -12.97 3.84 -7.00
CA PHE A 65 -13.89 2.81 -6.55
C PHE A 65 -15.30 3.18 -6.99
N SER A 66 -15.91 2.38 -7.86
CA SER A 66 -17.27 2.64 -8.37
C SER A 66 -18.24 1.50 -8.05
N THR A 67 -19.52 1.83 -8.12
CA THR A 67 -20.58 0.84 -8.29
C THR A 67 -21.57 1.32 -9.35
N THR A 68 -22.04 0.39 -10.16
CA THR A 68 -23.05 0.60 -11.20
C THR A 68 -24.16 -0.43 -11.04
N TYR A 69 -25.37 -0.06 -11.41
CA TYR A 69 -26.60 -0.84 -11.22
C TYR A 69 -27.54 -0.65 -12.42
N ASN A 70 -28.00 -1.76 -12.98
CA ASN A 70 -29.19 -1.85 -13.83
C ASN A 70 -30.04 -3.05 -13.36
N ASP A 71 -31.07 -3.45 -14.12
CA ASP A 71 -32.01 -4.46 -13.65
C ASP A 71 -31.38 -5.88 -13.58
N GLU A 72 -30.44 -6.21 -14.47
CA GLU A 72 -29.78 -7.53 -14.50
C GLU A 72 -28.47 -7.61 -13.68
N TYR A 73 -27.73 -6.50 -13.56
CA TYR A 73 -26.39 -6.47 -12.98
C TYR A 73 -26.19 -5.36 -11.95
N GLN A 74 -25.42 -5.67 -10.90
CA GLN A 74 -24.71 -4.67 -10.12
C GLN A 74 -23.22 -4.97 -10.14
N HIS A 75 -22.41 -4.00 -10.55
CA HIS A 75 -20.95 -4.09 -10.46
C HIS A 75 -20.43 -3.28 -9.26
N TYR A 76 -19.33 -3.77 -8.70
CA TYR A 76 -18.42 -3.02 -7.84
C TYR A 76 -17.03 -3.10 -8.47
N THR A 77 -16.35 -1.97 -8.66
CA THR A 77 -15.06 -1.93 -9.37
C THR A 77 -14.03 -1.14 -8.59
N ALA A 78 -12.78 -1.57 -8.68
CA ALA A 78 -11.63 -0.88 -8.12
C ALA A 78 -10.55 -0.74 -9.21
N SER A 79 -10.34 0.49 -9.69
CA SER A 79 -9.44 0.82 -10.81
C SER A 79 -8.20 1.55 -10.28
N VAL A 80 -7.01 1.19 -10.75
CA VAL A 80 -5.73 1.85 -10.41
C VAL A 80 -4.93 2.14 -11.68
N GLN A 81 -4.56 3.41 -11.89
CA GLN A 81 -3.58 3.80 -12.89
C GLN A 81 -2.16 3.58 -12.34
N LEU A 82 -1.69 2.33 -12.39
CA LEU A 82 -0.40 1.90 -11.82
C LEU A 82 0.80 2.64 -12.44
N PHE A 83 0.78 2.86 -13.74
CA PHE A 83 1.82 3.60 -14.46
C PHE A 83 1.16 4.50 -15.53
N PRO A 84 1.83 5.51 -16.09
CA PRO A 84 1.24 6.38 -17.12
C PRO A 84 0.75 5.62 -18.36
N TRP A 85 1.27 4.40 -18.56
CA TRP A 85 0.95 3.49 -19.66
C TRP A 85 0.21 2.21 -19.22
N PHE A 86 -0.10 2.02 -17.93
CA PHE A 86 -0.74 0.79 -17.42
C PHE A 86 -1.84 1.07 -16.40
N GLU A 87 -3.05 0.63 -16.72
CA GLU A 87 -4.24 0.66 -15.87
C GLU A 87 -4.68 -0.78 -15.56
N THR A 88 -5.08 -1.03 -14.32
CA THR A 88 -5.65 -2.31 -13.88
C THR A 88 -6.94 -2.08 -13.11
N THR A 89 -7.96 -2.90 -13.38
CA THR A 89 -9.24 -2.86 -12.68
C THR A 89 -9.60 -4.23 -12.16
N VAL A 90 -10.13 -4.32 -10.94
CA VAL A 90 -10.74 -5.54 -10.41
C VAL A 90 -12.23 -5.28 -10.22
N ARG A 91 -13.07 -6.16 -10.77
CA ARG A 91 -14.54 -6.05 -10.77
C ARG A 91 -15.15 -7.24 -10.03
N TYR A 92 -16.21 -6.96 -9.28
CA TYR A 92 -17.11 -7.96 -8.74
C TYR A 92 -18.52 -7.68 -9.25
N THR A 93 -19.20 -8.70 -9.77
CA THR A 93 -20.53 -8.58 -10.37
C THR A 93 -21.54 -9.42 -9.59
N LEU A 94 -22.69 -8.83 -9.25
CA LEU A 94 -23.89 -9.54 -8.80
C LEU A 94 -24.88 -9.66 -9.95
N VAL A 95 -25.19 -10.89 -10.36
CA VAL A 95 -26.21 -11.16 -11.39
C VAL A 95 -27.56 -11.35 -10.71
N HIS A 96 -28.59 -10.65 -11.19
CA HIS A 96 -29.79 -10.39 -10.38
C HIS A 96 -30.77 -11.56 -10.32
N ASP A 97 -31.02 -12.22 -11.44
CA ASP A 97 -31.92 -13.38 -11.56
C ASP A 97 -31.18 -14.73 -11.42
N LEU A 98 -29.85 -14.65 -11.25
CA LEU A 98 -28.88 -15.70 -10.90
C LEU A 98 -28.94 -16.14 -9.43
N LEU A 99 -29.10 -17.43 -9.10
CA LEU A 99 -28.59 -17.96 -7.82
C LEU A 99 -27.16 -18.51 -8.00
N TYR A 100 -26.35 -18.48 -6.94
CA TYR A 100 -24.95 -18.94 -6.97
C TYR A 100 -24.82 -20.43 -7.34
N SER A 101 -25.79 -21.26 -6.96
CA SER A 101 -25.90 -22.69 -7.31
C SER A 101 -27.36 -23.16 -7.29
N ASN A 102 -27.58 -24.36 -7.81
CA ASN A 102 -28.88 -25.02 -7.86
C ASN A 102 -29.22 -25.82 -6.58
N ASP A 103 -28.31 -25.95 -5.62
CA ASP A 103 -28.59 -26.56 -4.30
C ASP A 103 -29.15 -25.50 -3.33
N PRO A 104 -30.43 -25.58 -2.91
CA PRO A 104 -31.04 -24.61 -2.01
C PRO A 104 -30.36 -24.53 -0.64
N ASN A 105 -29.71 -25.61 -0.18
CA ASN A 105 -29.02 -25.66 1.11
C ASN A 105 -27.66 -24.96 1.07
N PHE A 106 -27.07 -24.83 -0.12
CA PHE A 106 -25.78 -24.16 -0.32
C PHE A 106 -25.94 -22.69 -0.72
N SER A 107 -26.96 -22.35 -1.52
CA SER A 107 -27.13 -20.98 -2.01
C SER A 107 -28.25 -20.20 -1.34
N GLY A 108 -29.35 -20.81 -0.88
CA GLY A 108 -30.48 -20.08 -0.31
C GLY A 108 -30.97 -18.95 -1.23
N ASN A 109 -30.76 -17.70 -0.80
CA ASN A 109 -31.09 -16.48 -1.56
C ASN A 109 -29.85 -15.74 -2.13
N THR A 110 -28.68 -16.36 -2.12
CA THR A 110 -27.41 -15.76 -2.57
C THR A 110 -27.37 -15.69 -4.09
N LYS A 111 -27.34 -14.45 -4.61
CA LYS A 111 -27.21 -14.14 -6.03
C LYS A 111 -25.94 -14.75 -6.65
N TYR A 112 -25.95 -15.04 -7.94
CA TYR A 112 -24.75 -15.47 -8.67
C TYR A 112 -23.71 -14.34 -8.71
N THR A 113 -22.43 -14.70 -8.55
CA THR A 113 -21.33 -13.75 -8.35
C THR A 113 -20.18 -14.04 -9.32
N ASP A 114 -19.71 -13.03 -10.05
CA ASP A 114 -18.53 -13.11 -10.92
C ASP A 114 -17.42 -12.11 -10.48
N LYS A 115 -16.16 -12.38 -10.86
CA LYS A 115 -14.94 -11.73 -10.36
C LYS A 115 -13.95 -11.48 -11.51
N GLY A 116 -14.13 -10.37 -12.22
CA GLY A 116 -13.27 -9.97 -13.33
C GLY A 116 -11.97 -9.29 -12.88
N ILE A 117 -10.90 -9.51 -13.65
CA ILE A 117 -9.66 -8.72 -13.60
C ILE A 117 -9.45 -8.17 -15.00
N ASP A 118 -9.37 -6.86 -15.15
CA ASP A 118 -9.15 -6.19 -16.43
C ASP A 118 -7.82 -5.45 -16.42
N PHE A 119 -7.16 -5.36 -17.57
CA PHE A 119 -5.98 -4.50 -17.73
C PHE A 119 -5.97 -3.77 -19.07
N LYS A 120 -5.37 -2.59 -19.08
CA LYS A 120 -5.20 -1.74 -20.27
C LYS A 120 -3.78 -1.21 -20.34
N VAL A 121 -3.18 -1.29 -21.53
CA VAL A 121 -1.81 -0.89 -21.86
C VAL A 121 -1.85 0.17 -22.94
N ARG A 122 -1.24 1.33 -22.70
CA ARG A 122 -1.07 2.36 -23.72
C ARG A 122 0.04 1.98 -24.68
N LEU A 123 -0.28 1.97 -25.97
CA LEU A 123 0.65 1.72 -27.07
C LEU A 123 1.18 3.02 -27.69
N LEU A 124 0.32 4.06 -27.78
CA LEU A 124 0.66 5.36 -28.34
C LEU A 124 0.09 6.47 -27.46
N GLU A 125 0.90 7.51 -27.23
CA GLU A 125 0.43 8.79 -26.67
C GLU A 125 -0.20 9.64 -27.78
N GLU A 126 -1.19 10.46 -27.40
CA GLU A 126 -1.74 11.44 -28.35
C GLU A 126 -0.67 12.45 -28.77
N SER A 127 -0.53 12.62 -30.08
CA SER A 127 0.29 13.68 -30.67
C SER A 127 -0.61 14.60 -31.50
N TYR A 128 -0.05 15.54 -32.26
CA TYR A 128 -0.86 16.33 -33.20
C TYR A 128 -1.59 15.41 -34.21
N TRP A 129 -0.87 14.42 -34.78
CA TRP A 129 -1.37 13.56 -35.85
C TRP A 129 -2.02 12.26 -35.38
N LEU A 130 -1.50 11.63 -34.33
CA LEU A 130 -1.97 10.32 -33.85
C LEU A 130 -2.93 10.46 -32.66
N PRO A 131 -3.92 9.56 -32.52
CA PRO A 131 -4.74 9.41 -31.32
C PRO A 131 -3.98 8.67 -30.20
N GLU A 132 -4.37 8.90 -28.95
CA GLU A 132 -3.95 8.04 -27.84
C GLU A 132 -4.53 6.64 -28.09
N THR A 133 -3.69 5.61 -28.12
CA THR A 133 -4.09 4.26 -28.54
C THR A 133 -3.70 3.27 -27.47
N SER A 134 -4.67 2.50 -26.99
CA SER A 134 -4.49 1.48 -25.96
C SER A 134 -5.07 0.14 -26.39
N ILE A 135 -4.45 -0.93 -25.90
CA ILE A 135 -4.92 -2.32 -26.00
C ILE A 135 -5.31 -2.79 -24.61
N GLY A 136 -6.31 -3.66 -24.49
CA GLY A 136 -6.69 -4.22 -23.19
C GLY A 136 -7.45 -5.53 -23.28
N VAL A 137 -7.56 -6.16 -22.12
CA VAL A 137 -8.27 -7.43 -21.90
C VAL A 137 -9.18 -7.25 -20.69
N ARG A 138 -10.46 -7.58 -20.87
CA ARG A 138 -11.48 -7.67 -19.83
C ARG A 138 -11.61 -9.13 -19.38
N ASP A 139 -11.77 -9.33 -18.08
CA ASP A 139 -11.90 -10.67 -17.45
C ASP A 139 -10.74 -11.65 -17.74
N PHE A 140 -9.50 -11.19 -17.57
CA PHE A 140 -8.26 -11.97 -17.71
C PHE A 140 -8.18 -13.27 -16.86
N GLY A 141 -9.05 -13.44 -15.86
CA GLY A 141 -9.01 -14.62 -14.99
C GLY A 141 -10.16 -14.76 -13.99
N GLY A 142 -11.38 -14.35 -14.34
CA GLY A 142 -12.60 -14.65 -13.61
C GLY A 142 -13.27 -15.93 -14.12
N THR A 143 -14.58 -15.88 -14.38
CA THR A 143 -15.34 -17.03 -14.90
C THR A 143 -15.46 -17.07 -16.43
N GLY A 144 -15.04 -16.01 -17.13
CA GLY A 144 -15.19 -15.88 -18.57
C GLY A 144 -16.53 -15.27 -19.00
N LEU A 145 -17.35 -14.79 -18.06
CA LEU A 145 -18.63 -14.14 -18.33
C LEU A 145 -18.47 -12.84 -19.12
N PHE A 146 -17.40 -12.08 -18.85
CA PHE A 146 -17.13 -10.79 -19.49
C PHE A 146 -15.84 -10.78 -20.34
N ASP A 147 -15.35 -11.97 -20.69
CA ASP A 147 -14.11 -12.20 -21.46
C ASP A 147 -14.13 -11.51 -22.83
N GLY A 148 -13.20 -10.58 -23.04
CA GLY A 148 -13.09 -9.86 -24.30
C GLY A 148 -11.89 -8.93 -24.38
N GLU A 149 -11.35 -8.79 -25.58
CA GLU A 149 -10.19 -7.94 -25.86
C GLU A 149 -10.60 -6.69 -26.64
N PHE A 150 -9.78 -5.66 -26.61
CA PHE A 150 -10.00 -4.47 -27.43
C PHE A 150 -8.71 -3.77 -27.86
N ILE A 151 -8.82 -3.04 -28.97
CA ILE A 151 -7.91 -1.95 -29.33
C ILE A 151 -8.77 -0.70 -29.50
N ALA A 152 -8.47 0.36 -28.74
CA ALA A 152 -9.19 1.63 -28.76
C ALA A 152 -8.25 2.79 -29.05
N ALA A 153 -8.66 3.68 -29.95
CA ALA A 153 -7.96 4.89 -30.32
C ALA A 153 -8.84 6.11 -30.03
N THR A 154 -8.32 7.08 -29.26
CA THR A 154 -9.06 8.24 -28.78
C THR A 154 -8.34 9.56 -29.11
N LYS A 155 -9.08 10.56 -29.59
CA LYS A 155 -8.57 11.82 -30.15
C LYS A 155 -9.32 13.03 -29.58
N ARG A 156 -8.60 14.00 -29.02
CA ARG A 156 -9.21 15.20 -28.43
C ARG A 156 -9.27 16.34 -29.45
N VAL A 157 -10.42 16.99 -29.51
CA VAL A 157 -10.68 18.16 -30.37
C VAL A 157 -11.42 19.21 -29.53
N GLY A 158 -10.65 20.01 -28.78
CA GLY A 158 -11.20 20.96 -27.82
C GLY A 158 -11.95 20.25 -26.68
N PRO A 159 -13.24 20.56 -26.43
CA PRO A 159 -14.04 19.94 -25.37
C PRO A 159 -14.58 18.54 -25.72
N LEU A 160 -14.27 18.01 -26.90
CA LEU A 160 -14.72 16.69 -27.38
C LEU A 160 -13.58 15.68 -27.38
N ASP A 161 -13.83 14.46 -26.91
CA ASP A 161 -12.90 13.34 -27.01
C ASP A 161 -13.56 12.18 -27.79
N PHE A 162 -13.09 11.96 -29.01
CA PHE A 162 -13.66 10.99 -29.96
C PHE A 162 -12.94 9.65 -29.87
N THR A 163 -13.68 8.56 -29.72
CA THR A 163 -13.13 7.19 -29.65
C THR A 163 -13.62 6.33 -30.82
N LEU A 164 -12.72 5.54 -31.38
CA LEU A 164 -13.00 4.46 -32.32
C LEU A 164 -12.19 3.23 -31.90
N GLY A 165 -12.78 2.04 -31.93
CA GLY A 165 -12.08 0.82 -31.55
C GLY A 165 -12.66 -0.45 -32.17
N ILE A 166 -11.94 -1.54 -31.98
CA ILE A 166 -12.38 -2.90 -32.32
C ILE A 166 -12.38 -3.71 -31.03
N GLY A 167 -13.50 -4.38 -30.74
CA GLY A 167 -13.66 -5.33 -29.66
C GLY A 167 -13.69 -6.77 -30.17
N TRP A 168 -13.29 -7.71 -29.32
CA TRP A 168 -13.40 -9.15 -29.48
C TRP A 168 -14.07 -9.77 -28.25
N GLY A 169 -14.62 -10.99 -28.37
CA GLY A 169 -15.34 -11.64 -27.27
C GLY A 169 -16.58 -10.85 -26.85
N TYR A 170 -16.83 -10.72 -25.55
CA TYR A 170 -17.95 -9.96 -24.98
C TYR A 170 -18.02 -8.52 -25.53
N ILE A 171 -16.88 -7.82 -25.60
CA ILE A 171 -16.81 -6.42 -26.09
C ILE A 171 -17.17 -6.34 -27.58
N GLY A 172 -16.90 -7.40 -28.35
CA GLY A 172 -17.10 -7.46 -29.80
C GLY A 172 -18.32 -8.28 -30.26
N ASN A 173 -19.23 -8.67 -29.35
CA ASN A 173 -20.11 -9.82 -29.60
C ASN A 173 -20.97 -9.69 -30.87
N SER A 174 -21.45 -8.48 -31.18
CA SER A 174 -22.31 -8.27 -32.36
C SER A 174 -21.64 -8.49 -33.72
N GLY A 175 -20.35 -8.83 -33.75
CA GLY A 175 -19.71 -9.52 -34.87
C GLY A 175 -19.70 -8.74 -36.18
N ASN A 176 -19.83 -7.41 -36.15
CA ASN A 176 -19.98 -6.59 -37.36
C ASN A 176 -18.73 -6.55 -38.28
N LEU A 177 -17.60 -7.10 -37.83
CA LEU A 177 -16.41 -7.39 -38.65
C LEU A 177 -16.20 -8.90 -38.90
N THR A 178 -16.92 -9.78 -38.22
CA THR A 178 -16.93 -11.23 -38.47
C THR A 178 -17.80 -11.50 -39.69
N SER A 179 -17.21 -12.03 -40.77
CA SER A 179 -17.87 -12.11 -42.08
C SER A 179 -19.21 -12.86 -42.07
N ASP A 180 -19.34 -13.88 -41.22
CA ASP A 180 -20.41 -14.88 -41.30
C ASP A 180 -21.04 -15.25 -39.93
N LYS A 181 -21.23 -14.32 -38.96
CA LYS A 181 -21.84 -14.62 -37.62
C LYS A 181 -23.13 -15.46 -37.69
N LYS A 182 -23.89 -15.38 -38.79
CA LYS A 182 -25.16 -16.10 -39.01
C LYS A 182 -25.04 -17.64 -39.02
N ASP A 183 -23.90 -18.17 -39.43
CA ASP A 183 -23.67 -19.62 -39.54
C ASP A 183 -22.84 -20.18 -38.37
N LEU A 184 -22.58 -19.34 -37.35
CA LEU A 184 -21.78 -19.65 -36.15
C LEU A 184 -22.69 -19.59 -34.90
N ASN A 185 -22.17 -20.04 -33.74
CA ASN A 185 -22.87 -19.83 -32.47
C ASN A 185 -22.88 -18.35 -32.04
N TYR A 186 -23.60 -18.03 -30.95
CA TYR A 186 -23.75 -16.66 -30.45
C TYR A 186 -22.42 -15.96 -30.12
N ASN A 187 -21.33 -16.68 -29.86
CA ASN A 187 -19.97 -16.16 -29.65
C ASN A 187 -19.06 -16.31 -30.89
N CYS A 188 -19.63 -16.53 -32.08
CA CYS A 188 -18.93 -16.75 -33.35
C CYS A 188 -17.91 -17.89 -33.28
N ASP A 189 -18.29 -19.00 -32.63
CA ASP A 189 -17.46 -20.18 -32.40
C ASP A 189 -16.12 -19.88 -31.67
N ARG A 190 -16.07 -18.79 -30.87
CA ARG A 190 -15.08 -18.67 -29.79
C ARG A 190 -15.24 -19.89 -28.90
N ASP A 191 -14.16 -20.62 -28.68
CA ASP A 191 -14.12 -21.63 -27.64
C ASP A 191 -14.45 -20.97 -26.29
N THR A 192 -15.47 -21.48 -25.61
CA THR A 192 -15.88 -21.06 -24.26
C THR A 192 -15.85 -22.23 -23.26
N SER A 193 -15.15 -23.33 -23.58
CA SER A 193 -15.03 -24.48 -22.69
C SER A 193 -14.07 -24.17 -21.53
N TYR A 194 -14.61 -23.58 -20.46
CA TYR A 194 -13.85 -23.08 -19.31
C TYR A 194 -12.85 -24.12 -18.77
N GLY A 195 -11.62 -23.67 -18.46
CA GLY A 195 -10.65 -24.44 -17.70
C GLY A 195 -11.18 -24.72 -16.28
N GLY A 196 -11.77 -25.89 -16.08
CA GLY A 196 -12.34 -26.30 -14.79
C GLY A 196 -13.49 -25.37 -14.33
N LYS A 197 -13.50 -25.03 -13.02
CA LYS A 197 -14.60 -24.28 -12.38
C LYS A 197 -14.44 -22.74 -12.49
N GLY A 198 -13.70 -22.26 -13.49
CA GLY A 198 -13.30 -20.86 -13.65
C GLY A 198 -12.00 -20.52 -12.90
N GLY A 199 -11.44 -19.33 -13.14
CA GLY A 199 -10.25 -18.83 -12.44
C GLY A 199 -8.89 -19.17 -13.06
N GLU A 200 -8.84 -19.83 -14.22
CA GLU A 200 -7.61 -20.04 -15.01
C GLU A 200 -7.26 -18.79 -15.88
N VAL A 201 -6.33 -18.92 -16.83
CA VAL A 201 -5.91 -17.83 -17.74
C VAL A 201 -5.89 -18.37 -19.18
N ASP A 202 -7.02 -18.20 -19.87
CA ASP A 202 -7.26 -18.79 -21.20
C ASP A 202 -6.69 -17.94 -22.35
N TYR A 203 -5.39 -17.61 -22.27
CA TYR A 203 -4.65 -16.79 -23.25
C TYR A 203 -4.73 -17.29 -24.70
N GLN A 204 -5.13 -18.55 -24.90
CA GLN A 204 -5.33 -19.13 -26.23
C GLN A 204 -6.58 -18.57 -26.94
N ARG A 205 -7.48 -17.87 -26.24
CA ARG A 205 -8.72 -17.29 -26.79
C ARG A 205 -8.57 -15.86 -27.30
N TRP A 206 -7.52 -15.15 -26.89
CA TRP A 206 -7.40 -13.71 -27.13
C TRP A 206 -7.39 -13.34 -28.62
N PHE A 207 -8.14 -12.28 -28.96
CA PHE A 207 -8.33 -11.73 -30.31
C PHE A 207 -8.98 -12.73 -31.29
N LYS A 208 -9.90 -13.57 -30.77
CA LYS A 208 -10.70 -14.55 -31.54
C LYS A 208 -12.18 -14.48 -31.18
N GLY A 209 -13.01 -15.15 -31.98
CA GLY A 209 -14.47 -15.12 -31.84
C GLY A 209 -15.10 -13.96 -32.59
N CYS A 210 -16.24 -13.48 -32.10
CA CYS A 210 -16.89 -12.30 -32.66
C CYS A 210 -15.98 -11.08 -32.54
N ALA A 211 -15.93 -10.27 -33.61
CA ALA A 211 -15.21 -9.02 -33.68
C ALA A 211 -16.12 -7.92 -34.21
N ALA A 212 -16.10 -6.74 -33.59
CA ALA A 212 -16.95 -5.63 -33.97
C ALA A 212 -16.31 -4.26 -33.71
N LEU A 213 -16.65 -3.29 -34.55
CA LEU A 213 -16.36 -1.87 -34.35
C LEU A 213 -17.25 -1.30 -33.23
N PHE A 214 -16.63 -0.61 -32.28
CA PHE A 214 -17.29 0.33 -31.36
C PHE A 214 -16.75 1.74 -31.52
N GLY A 215 -17.43 2.73 -30.95
CA GLY A 215 -16.92 4.09 -30.91
C GLY A 215 -17.82 5.02 -30.10
N GLY A 216 -17.48 6.30 -30.06
CA GLY A 216 -18.29 7.29 -29.37
C GLY A 216 -17.60 8.63 -29.19
N VAL A 217 -18.25 9.51 -28.44
CA VAL A 217 -17.72 10.82 -28.08
C VAL A 217 -18.10 11.18 -26.65
N GLU A 218 -17.13 11.64 -25.87
CA GLU A 218 -17.36 12.32 -24.60
C GLU A 218 -17.22 13.84 -24.82
N TYR A 219 -18.14 14.61 -24.24
CA TYR A 219 -18.21 16.05 -24.35
C TYR A 219 -18.19 16.69 -22.96
N GLN A 220 -17.16 17.48 -22.69
CA GLN A 220 -17.09 18.35 -21.53
C GLN A 220 -17.91 19.60 -21.82
N THR A 221 -19.05 19.75 -21.13
CA THR A 221 -19.88 20.94 -21.34
C THR A 221 -19.22 22.18 -20.72
N PRO A 222 -19.62 23.41 -21.13
CA PRO A 222 -19.19 24.63 -20.46
C PRO A 222 -19.56 24.71 -18.98
N TRP A 223 -20.50 23.88 -18.51
CA TRP A 223 -20.76 23.68 -17.10
C TRP A 223 -19.81 22.59 -16.59
N ASP A 224 -18.70 23.01 -15.98
CA ASP A 224 -17.59 22.16 -15.49
C ASP A 224 -18.02 20.82 -14.86
N PRO A 225 -19.02 20.76 -13.95
CA PRO A 225 -19.49 19.49 -13.38
C PRO A 225 -20.12 18.50 -14.36
N LEU A 226 -20.62 18.93 -15.53
CA LEU A 226 -21.42 18.08 -16.42
C LEU A 226 -20.65 17.66 -17.68
N ARG A 227 -20.54 16.34 -17.87
CA ARG A 227 -20.10 15.69 -19.11
C ARG A 227 -21.26 14.90 -19.75
N VAL A 228 -21.25 14.80 -21.07
CA VAL A 228 -22.21 14.03 -21.86
C VAL A 228 -21.45 12.99 -22.70
N LYS A 229 -21.95 11.77 -22.78
CA LYS A 229 -21.40 10.68 -23.60
C LYS A 229 -22.43 10.20 -24.62
N VAL A 230 -21.95 9.87 -25.81
CA VAL A 230 -22.70 9.08 -26.81
C VAL A 230 -21.79 7.94 -27.26
N GLU A 231 -22.29 6.72 -27.21
CA GLU A 231 -21.55 5.49 -27.49
C GLU A 231 -22.29 4.66 -28.54
N TYR A 232 -21.54 4.05 -29.47
CA TYR A 232 -22.01 2.98 -30.34
C TYR A 232 -21.47 1.65 -29.80
N ASP A 233 -22.40 0.81 -29.34
CA ASP A 233 -22.17 -0.45 -28.66
C ASP A 233 -21.83 -1.57 -29.64
N ALA A 234 -20.75 -2.32 -29.35
CA ALA A 234 -20.33 -3.49 -30.11
C ALA A 234 -20.85 -4.81 -29.54
N ASN A 235 -21.44 -4.83 -28.34
CA ASN A 235 -22.16 -5.99 -27.81
C ASN A 235 -23.57 -6.10 -28.41
N ASP A 236 -24.16 -7.29 -28.34
CA ASP A 236 -25.58 -7.58 -28.58
C ASP A 236 -26.25 -8.34 -27.42
N TYR A 237 -25.50 -8.68 -26.36
CA TYR A 237 -25.98 -9.26 -25.10
C TYR A 237 -26.60 -10.67 -25.22
N GLU A 238 -26.51 -11.33 -26.39
CA GLU A 238 -27.00 -12.70 -26.59
C GLU A 238 -26.21 -13.75 -25.79
N SER A 239 -24.98 -13.42 -25.38
CA SER A 239 -24.08 -14.29 -24.59
C SER A 239 -24.33 -14.28 -23.08
N ASP A 240 -25.08 -13.31 -22.59
CA ASP A 240 -25.11 -12.96 -21.17
C ASP A 240 -25.79 -14.03 -20.32
N PHE A 241 -25.25 -14.31 -19.13
CA PHE A 241 -25.79 -15.37 -18.26
C PHE A 241 -27.27 -15.19 -17.84
N PRO A 242 -27.81 -13.98 -17.61
CA PRO A 242 -29.27 -13.80 -17.50
C PRO A 242 -30.05 -14.36 -18.70
N VAL A 243 -29.55 -14.20 -19.93
CA VAL A 243 -30.14 -14.82 -21.13
C VAL A 243 -29.91 -16.33 -21.13
N VAL A 244 -28.65 -16.77 -21.24
CA VAL A 244 -28.31 -18.17 -21.55
C VAL A 244 -28.46 -19.15 -20.38
N ARG A 245 -28.63 -18.66 -19.14
CA ARG A 245 -28.92 -19.47 -17.94
C ARG A 245 -30.21 -19.07 -17.21
N GLY A 246 -30.66 -17.82 -17.31
CA GLY A 246 -31.83 -17.33 -16.59
C GLY A 246 -33.12 -17.28 -17.42
N GLY A 247 -33.02 -17.20 -18.75
CA GLY A 247 -34.15 -16.96 -19.64
C GLY A 247 -34.70 -15.53 -19.58
N ILE A 248 -33.87 -14.58 -19.14
CA ILE A 248 -34.19 -13.13 -19.13
C ILE A 248 -34.04 -12.57 -20.55
N ASP A 249 -34.96 -11.68 -20.94
CA ASP A 249 -34.87 -10.94 -22.20
C ASP A 249 -33.97 -9.71 -22.02
N MET A 250 -32.87 -9.68 -22.78
CA MET A 250 -31.87 -8.60 -22.77
C MET A 250 -31.80 -7.85 -24.12
N THR A 251 -32.83 -7.99 -24.97
CA THR A 251 -32.87 -7.50 -26.37
C THR A 251 -32.41 -6.04 -26.52
N GLN A 252 -31.54 -5.79 -27.50
CA GLN A 252 -30.99 -4.46 -27.82
C GLN A 252 -31.85 -3.74 -28.88
N ASP A 253 -32.76 -2.85 -28.44
CA ASP A 253 -33.56 -1.96 -29.30
C ASP A 253 -32.71 -0.90 -30.03
N SER A 254 -31.56 -0.52 -29.47
CA SER A 254 -30.63 0.49 -30.01
C SER A 254 -29.18 0.11 -29.72
N LYS A 255 -28.31 0.24 -30.73
CA LYS A 255 -26.85 0.21 -30.56
C LYS A 255 -26.26 1.53 -30.07
N PHE A 256 -27.07 2.58 -29.93
CA PHE A 256 -26.62 3.85 -29.37
C PHE A 256 -27.03 3.96 -27.90
N ASN A 257 -26.02 4.08 -27.05
CA ASN A 257 -26.12 4.33 -25.61
C ASN A 257 -25.84 5.82 -25.34
N TYR A 258 -26.50 6.41 -24.35
CA TYR A 258 -26.40 7.84 -24.02
C TYR A 258 -26.10 8.02 -22.53
N GLY A 259 -25.06 8.77 -22.17
CA GLY A 259 -24.63 8.94 -20.78
C GLY A 259 -24.52 10.40 -20.34
N LEU A 260 -24.78 10.63 -19.05
CA LEU A 260 -24.56 11.88 -18.34
C LEU A 260 -23.69 11.60 -17.10
N LEU A 261 -22.63 12.38 -16.91
CA LEU A 261 -21.79 12.31 -15.72
C LEU A 261 -21.78 13.66 -14.99
N TYR A 262 -22.04 13.64 -13.69
CA TYR A 262 -22.05 14.81 -12.82
C TYR A 262 -20.96 14.71 -11.74
N ARG A 263 -19.94 15.56 -11.86
CA ARG A 263 -18.71 15.60 -11.06
C ARG A 263 -18.89 16.39 -9.77
N PHE A 264 -18.70 15.74 -8.62
CA PHE A 264 -18.68 16.36 -7.30
C PHE A 264 -17.27 16.81 -6.94
N GLY A 265 -16.89 18.01 -7.39
CA GLY A 265 -15.55 18.56 -7.16
C GLY A 265 -14.47 17.61 -7.67
N ASN A 266 -13.50 17.25 -6.82
CA ASN A 266 -12.40 16.36 -7.21
C ASN A 266 -12.56 14.91 -6.69
N TRP A 267 -13.66 14.55 -6.02
CA TRP A 267 -13.74 13.32 -5.22
C TRP A 267 -14.76 12.26 -5.68
N GLY A 268 -15.67 12.59 -6.61
CA GLY A 268 -16.57 11.57 -7.17
C GLY A 268 -17.42 12.03 -8.37
N ASP A 269 -18.04 11.07 -9.06
CA ASP A 269 -18.99 11.26 -10.18
C ASP A 269 -20.31 10.50 -9.89
N LEU A 270 -21.46 11.13 -10.18
CA LEU A 270 -22.73 10.43 -10.43
C LEU A 270 -22.84 10.13 -11.93
N HIS A 271 -23.20 8.89 -12.27
CA HIS A 271 -23.43 8.42 -13.63
C HIS A 271 -24.93 8.13 -13.80
N LEU A 272 -25.50 8.58 -14.93
CA LEU A 272 -26.83 8.22 -15.38
C LEU A 272 -26.78 7.95 -16.89
N SER A 273 -27.14 6.75 -17.32
CA SER A 273 -27.11 6.37 -18.73
C SER A 273 -28.35 5.60 -19.16
N TYR A 274 -28.65 5.73 -20.45
CA TYR A 274 -29.69 5.00 -21.15
C TYR A 274 -29.02 4.10 -22.19
N GLU A 275 -29.10 2.80 -21.98
CA GLU A 275 -28.36 1.75 -22.69
C GLU A 275 -29.31 0.79 -23.40
N ARG A 276 -28.80 0.10 -24.43
CA ARG A 276 -29.54 -0.86 -25.28
C ARG A 276 -30.80 -0.31 -25.96
N GLY A 277 -31.15 0.96 -25.78
CA GLY A 277 -32.39 1.59 -26.24
C GLY A 277 -33.58 1.45 -25.28
N ASN A 278 -33.42 0.75 -24.15
CA ASN A 278 -34.51 0.38 -23.24
C ASN A 278 -34.11 0.32 -21.75
N THR A 279 -32.81 0.34 -21.43
CA THR A 279 -32.25 0.11 -20.09
C THR A 279 -31.82 1.42 -19.44
N TRP A 280 -32.05 1.56 -18.13
CA TRP A 280 -31.45 2.64 -17.33
C TRP A 280 -30.35 2.08 -16.43
N THR A 281 -29.14 2.62 -16.58
CA THR A 281 -28.00 2.32 -15.71
C THR A 281 -27.71 3.52 -14.82
N LEU A 282 -27.53 3.27 -13.52
CA LEU A 282 -27.17 4.25 -12.51
C LEU A 282 -25.82 3.88 -11.91
N GLY A 283 -24.92 4.85 -11.76
CA GLY A 283 -23.60 4.60 -11.21
C GLY A 283 -23.10 5.70 -10.29
N PHE A 284 -22.18 5.35 -9.41
CA PHE A 284 -21.45 6.31 -8.59
C PHE A 284 -20.00 5.89 -8.42
N SER A 285 -19.09 6.82 -8.68
CA SER A 285 -17.64 6.61 -8.63
C SER A 285 -17.03 7.52 -7.57
N LEU A 286 -16.22 6.97 -6.68
CA LEU A 286 -15.30 7.70 -5.78
C LEU A 286 -13.91 7.71 -6.40
N GLN A 287 -13.23 8.85 -6.35
CA GLN A 287 -11.90 9.03 -6.96
C GLN A 287 -10.92 9.75 -6.03
N THR A 288 -9.65 9.37 -6.13
CA THR A 288 -8.51 10.04 -5.51
C THR A 288 -7.23 9.78 -6.32
N ASN A 289 -6.11 10.38 -5.94
CA ASN A 289 -4.82 10.06 -6.56
C ASN A 289 -3.74 9.81 -5.49
N PHE A 290 -3.18 8.60 -5.50
CA PHE A 290 -2.19 8.10 -4.55
C PHE A 290 -0.82 8.81 -4.63
N ASN A 291 -0.52 9.57 -5.68
CA ASN A 291 0.64 10.46 -5.70
C ASN A 291 0.36 11.82 -5.05
N THR A 292 -0.91 12.27 -4.97
CA THR A 292 -1.29 13.57 -4.39
C THR A 292 -1.99 13.47 -3.02
N LEU A 293 -2.09 12.28 -2.42
CA LEU A 293 -2.60 12.10 -1.06
C LEU A 293 -1.60 12.65 -0.03
N THR A 294 -1.99 13.70 0.69
CA THR A 294 -1.21 14.29 1.79
C THR A 294 -2.08 14.50 3.04
N GLN A 295 -1.47 14.72 4.20
CA GLN A 295 -2.19 14.92 5.48
C GLN A 295 -1.46 15.95 6.37
N ILE A 296 -2.21 16.89 6.93
CA ILE A 296 -1.66 18.00 7.72
C ILE A 296 -1.17 17.47 9.08
N LYS A 297 0.14 17.51 9.29
CA LYS A 297 0.80 17.09 10.53
C LYS A 297 0.64 18.13 11.64
N ARG A 298 0.42 17.63 12.86
CA ARG A 298 0.35 18.36 14.14
C ARG A 298 1.26 17.70 15.17
N ASP A 299 2.45 17.34 14.75
CA ASP A 299 3.49 16.83 15.66
C ASP A 299 4.01 17.93 16.60
N PRO A 300 4.56 17.55 17.78
CA PRO A 300 5.36 18.46 18.59
C PRO A 300 6.40 19.20 17.74
N ALA A 301 6.45 20.52 17.87
CA ALA A 301 7.38 21.36 17.12
C ALA A 301 8.84 20.90 17.33
N ALA A 302 9.66 21.00 16.28
CA ALA A 302 11.10 20.78 16.41
C ALA A 302 11.69 21.72 17.47
N ALA A 303 12.68 21.23 18.22
CA ALA A 303 13.44 22.10 19.10
C ALA A 303 14.15 23.17 18.26
N LYS A 304 14.14 24.43 18.69
CA LYS A 304 14.98 25.45 18.05
C LYS A 304 16.42 25.24 18.48
N TYR A 305 17.35 25.27 17.52
CA TYR A 305 18.78 25.21 17.80
C TYR A 305 19.22 26.43 18.62
N LYS A 306 20.01 26.18 19.66
CA LYS A 306 20.65 27.20 20.49
C LYS A 306 22.15 27.23 20.10
N PRO A 307 22.61 28.20 19.30
CA PRO A 307 24.04 28.35 19.08
C PRO A 307 24.74 28.60 20.42
N LEU A 308 25.98 28.09 20.55
CA LEU A 308 26.87 28.55 21.61
C LEU A 308 26.94 30.09 21.59
N PRO A 309 27.07 30.75 22.75
CA PRO A 309 27.58 32.11 22.77
C PRO A 309 28.88 32.14 21.97
N ALA A 310 28.99 33.05 20.99
CA ALA A 310 30.24 33.25 20.29
C ALA A 310 31.33 33.53 21.34
N ALA A 311 32.51 32.93 21.18
CA ALA A 311 33.64 33.21 22.05
C ALA A 311 33.84 34.74 22.09
N PRO A 312 33.95 35.38 23.26
CA PRO A 312 34.09 36.82 23.35
C PRO A 312 35.24 37.28 22.46
N MET A 313 34.97 38.18 21.51
CA MET A 313 36.02 38.68 20.62
C MET A 313 37.17 39.19 21.47
N THR A 314 38.35 38.60 21.28
CA THR A 314 39.55 39.06 21.96
C THR A 314 39.82 40.52 21.58
N GLN A 315 40.48 41.28 22.45
CA GLN A 315 40.82 42.69 22.13
C GLN A 315 41.63 42.80 20.84
N ALA A 316 42.42 41.78 20.49
CA ALA A 316 43.12 41.68 19.20
C ALA A 316 42.17 41.57 18.00
N GLN A 317 41.06 40.83 18.11
CA GLN A 317 40.05 40.71 17.05
C GLN A 317 39.18 41.96 16.94
N LEU A 318 38.86 42.62 18.06
CA LEU A 318 38.16 43.91 18.06
C LEU A 318 39.02 45.00 17.40
N ALA A 319 40.32 45.07 17.73
CA ALA A 319 41.25 46.01 17.10
C ALA A 319 41.46 45.76 15.59
N GLN A 320 41.28 44.53 15.11
CA GLN A 320 41.31 44.20 13.67
C GLN A 320 40.02 44.60 12.92
N THR A 321 38.92 44.92 13.62
CA THR A 321 37.65 45.33 13.00
C THR A 321 37.41 46.84 12.92
N GLU A 322 38.28 47.67 13.49
CA GLU A 322 38.13 49.13 13.46
C GLU A 322 38.89 49.83 12.30
N ASP A 323 39.78 49.13 11.59
CA ASP A 323 40.57 49.74 10.51
C ASP A 323 39.76 49.83 9.20
N THR A 324 39.61 51.04 8.66
CA THR A 324 38.69 51.36 7.55
C THR A 324 39.40 51.33 6.18
N PRO A 325 38.67 51.10 5.07
CA PRO A 325 39.27 50.48 3.89
C PRO A 325 40.20 51.41 3.09
N SER A 326 41.42 50.93 2.83
CA SER A 326 42.38 51.57 1.93
C SER A 326 42.55 50.78 0.62
N SER A 327 42.19 51.44 -0.48
CA SER A 327 42.62 51.26 -1.88
C SER A 327 43.20 49.92 -2.36
N VAL A 328 42.51 49.36 -3.36
CA VAL A 328 43.01 48.43 -4.39
C VAL A 328 44.39 48.85 -4.96
N ALA A 329 45.37 47.95 -4.98
CA ALA A 329 46.23 47.68 -6.15
C ALA A 329 47.25 46.53 -5.94
N SER A 330 47.44 45.76 -7.01
CA SER A 330 48.47 44.74 -7.30
C SER A 330 49.89 44.93 -6.74
N ILE A 331 50.52 43.82 -6.31
CA ILE A 331 51.96 43.54 -6.51
C ILE A 331 52.10 42.12 -7.12
N ASP A 332 53.15 41.95 -7.92
CA ASP A 332 53.44 40.79 -8.77
C ASP A 332 54.20 39.65 -8.05
N THR A 333 54.32 38.54 -8.75
CA THR A 333 55.11 37.33 -8.53
C THR A 333 56.61 37.60 -8.30
N ALA A 334 57.28 36.84 -7.41
CA ALA A 334 58.49 36.05 -7.74
C ALA A 334 59.20 35.34 -6.55
N SER A 335 59.77 34.18 -6.86
CA SER A 335 61.01 33.55 -6.32
C SER A 335 61.16 33.20 -4.82
N TYR A 336 61.39 31.90 -4.58
CA TYR A 336 62.18 31.35 -3.47
C TYR A 336 63.69 31.68 -3.63
N GLN A 337 64.46 31.78 -2.53
CA GLN A 337 65.50 30.77 -2.18
C GLN A 337 66.20 31.04 -0.82
N GLU A 338 66.99 30.05 -0.39
CA GLU A 338 67.57 29.79 0.95
C GLU A 338 68.42 30.89 1.62
N SER A 339 68.45 30.86 2.96
CA SER A 339 69.71 30.68 3.72
C SER A 339 69.42 30.10 5.12
N ASN A 340 70.43 29.50 5.76
CA ASN A 340 70.33 28.68 6.98
C ASN A 340 71.41 29.11 8.01
N THR A 341 71.42 28.45 9.18
CA THR A 341 72.45 28.32 10.24
C THR A 341 72.33 29.18 11.52
N ASP A 342 71.87 28.49 12.58
CA ASP A 342 72.62 28.17 13.82
C ASP A 342 72.59 29.03 15.11
N ASN A 343 72.38 28.28 16.22
CA ASN A 343 72.80 28.46 17.63
C ASN A 343 72.09 29.52 18.52
N ILE A 344 71.40 29.17 19.64
CA ILE A 344 71.84 28.53 20.93
C ILE A 344 72.61 29.57 21.79
N GLN A 345 72.24 29.93 23.05
CA GLN A 345 71.87 29.10 24.23
C GLN A 345 71.23 29.92 25.39
N ALA A 346 70.41 29.28 26.26
CA ALA A 346 70.07 29.62 27.68
C ALA A 346 69.52 31.04 28.02
N ASP A 347 68.75 31.29 29.10
CA ASP A 347 68.20 30.47 30.19
C ASP A 347 66.75 30.97 30.50
N THR A 348 66.00 30.79 31.60
CA THR A 348 66.21 30.27 32.98
C THR A 348 64.95 29.53 33.48
N ALA A 349 65.03 28.82 34.62
CA ALA A 349 63.94 28.02 35.18
C ALA A 349 62.85 28.81 35.94
N LEU A 350 61.63 28.25 35.98
CA LEU A 350 60.66 28.44 37.06
C LEU A 350 59.81 27.15 37.24
N ASN A 351 59.87 26.54 38.43
CA ASN A 351 59.08 25.36 38.77
C ASN A 351 57.65 25.73 39.18
N VAL A 352 56.65 25.04 38.61
CA VAL A 352 55.32 24.91 39.23
C VAL A 352 54.91 23.44 39.15
N ASP A 353 54.82 22.79 40.31
CA ASP A 353 54.32 21.42 40.43
C ASP A 353 52.84 21.38 40.01
N SER A 354 52.50 20.44 39.15
CA SER A 354 51.15 20.26 38.59
C SER A 354 50.84 18.78 38.41
N THR A 355 50.63 18.11 39.54
CA THR A 355 49.95 16.81 39.64
C THR A 355 48.50 16.92 39.18
N VAL A 356 48.29 17.03 37.86
CA VAL A 356 46.96 17.15 37.24
C VAL A 356 46.14 15.90 37.55
N ASN A 357 45.08 16.10 38.33
CA ASN A 357 44.25 15.03 38.86
C ASN A 357 43.31 14.49 37.76
N THR A 358 43.80 13.51 36.99
CA THR A 358 43.09 12.94 35.83
C THR A 358 41.77 12.25 36.17
N ALA A 359 41.50 11.99 37.45
CA ALA A 359 40.26 11.38 37.93
C ALA A 359 39.08 12.36 38.09
N SER A 360 39.30 13.68 38.16
CA SER A 360 38.26 14.67 38.50
C SER A 360 37.67 15.44 37.32
N LEU A 361 37.97 15.06 36.08
CA LEU A 361 37.53 15.76 34.86
C LEU A 361 36.38 15.06 34.11
N SER A 362 36.06 13.81 34.43
CA SER A 362 34.93 13.08 33.82
C SER A 362 33.57 13.44 34.42
N THR A 363 33.53 13.93 35.67
CA THR A 363 32.30 14.27 36.41
C THR A 363 31.66 15.59 35.99
N ALA A 364 32.45 16.59 35.58
CA ALA A 364 31.95 17.94 35.30
C ALA A 364 30.94 18.00 34.14
N ALA A 365 31.00 17.06 33.19
CA ALA A 365 30.03 16.95 32.10
C ALA A 365 28.75 16.18 32.49
N THR A 366 28.72 15.51 33.64
CA THR A 366 27.60 14.64 34.07
C THR A 366 26.60 15.34 34.98
N GLU A 367 27.01 16.38 35.73
CA GLU A 367 26.19 16.95 36.81
C GLU A 367 25.11 17.97 36.37
N THR A 368 25.09 18.43 35.11
CA THR A 368 24.22 19.54 34.68
C THR A 368 23.12 19.17 33.67
N THR A 369 23.16 17.98 33.06
CA THR A 369 22.19 17.55 32.05
C THR A 369 21.37 16.35 32.51
N ASP A 370 20.05 16.52 32.55
CA ASP A 370 19.10 15.44 32.78
C ASP A 370 18.92 14.60 31.50
N TRP A 371 19.71 13.54 31.38
CA TRP A 371 19.69 12.65 30.22
C TRP A 371 18.40 11.81 30.10
N ASN A 372 17.67 11.59 31.20
CA ASN A 372 16.37 10.93 31.16
C ASN A 372 15.32 11.85 30.50
N LYS A 373 15.35 13.14 30.81
CA LYS A 373 14.57 14.16 30.10
C LYS A 373 14.99 14.32 28.64
N VAL A 374 16.29 14.24 28.33
CA VAL A 374 16.76 14.21 26.92
C VAL A 374 16.15 13.01 26.18
N ALA A 375 16.12 11.82 26.78
CA ALA A 375 15.47 10.64 26.18
C ALA A 375 13.95 10.84 25.98
N GLN A 376 13.25 11.46 26.93
CA GLN A 376 11.83 11.83 26.77
C GLN A 376 11.60 12.83 25.64
N ASP A 377 12.48 13.83 25.47
CA ASP A 377 12.39 14.78 24.36
C ASP A 377 12.77 14.14 23.02
N LEU A 378 13.71 13.20 22.97
CA LEU A 378 13.99 12.38 21.79
C LEU A 378 12.77 11.53 21.38
N GLN A 379 12.09 10.89 22.32
CA GLN A 379 10.85 10.13 22.06
C GLN A 379 9.74 11.06 21.56
N ARG A 380 9.46 12.16 22.27
CA ARG A 380 8.34 13.07 22.02
C ARG A 380 8.51 13.91 20.75
N ILE A 381 9.67 14.53 20.59
CA ILE A 381 9.95 15.47 19.50
C ILE A 381 10.48 14.73 18.27
N ALA A 382 11.52 13.90 18.44
CA ALA A 382 12.25 13.25 17.35
C ALA A 382 11.76 11.83 16.99
N GLY A 383 10.94 11.18 17.83
CA GLY A 383 10.33 9.87 17.54
C GLY A 383 11.13 8.64 17.96
N TYR A 384 12.21 8.78 18.74
CA TYR A 384 13.05 7.66 19.18
C TYR A 384 12.57 7.07 20.50
N ASN A 385 11.90 5.91 20.43
CA ASN A 385 11.31 5.21 21.56
C ASN A 385 12.37 4.51 22.42
N ASN A 386 12.19 4.54 23.76
CA ASN A 386 13.09 3.99 24.79
C ASN A 386 14.59 4.23 24.53
N ALA A 387 14.95 5.45 24.13
CA ALA A 387 16.29 5.82 23.72
C ALA A 387 17.34 5.63 24.83
N LYS A 388 18.28 4.69 24.62
CA LYS A 388 19.49 4.51 25.44
C LYS A 388 20.54 5.54 24.99
N ILE A 389 21.08 6.35 25.90
CA ILE A 389 22.09 7.37 25.56
C ILE A 389 23.44 7.03 26.21
N TYR A 390 24.50 6.99 25.41
CA TYR A 390 25.88 6.75 25.84
C TYR A 390 26.75 7.98 25.57
N LEU A 391 27.58 8.36 26.55
CA LEU A 391 28.53 9.47 26.45
C LEU A 391 29.97 8.96 26.40
N ALA A 392 30.76 9.41 25.42
CA ALA A 392 32.22 9.34 25.47
C ALA A 392 32.83 10.73 25.20
N ALA A 393 34.16 10.85 25.29
CA ALA A 393 34.84 12.15 25.38
C ALA A 393 34.62 13.12 24.19
N ASP A 394 34.30 12.60 23.01
CA ASP A 394 34.11 13.37 21.77
C ASP A 394 32.76 13.11 21.07
N ARG A 395 31.90 12.26 21.65
CA ARG A 395 30.71 11.73 20.96
C ARG A 395 29.55 11.41 21.91
N ILE A 396 28.33 11.54 21.38
CA ILE A 396 27.10 11.03 22.02
C ILE A 396 26.50 9.96 21.12
N THR A 397 26.22 8.77 21.66
CA THR A 397 25.51 7.70 20.92
C THR A 397 24.11 7.52 21.46
N VAL A 398 23.10 7.72 20.62
CA VAL A 398 21.70 7.37 20.88
C VAL A 398 21.41 6.02 20.23
N VAL A 399 20.78 5.11 20.99
CA VAL A 399 20.30 3.80 20.49
C VAL A 399 18.82 3.70 20.78
N GLY A 400 17.97 3.59 19.76
CA GLY A 400 16.52 3.59 19.95
C GLY A 400 15.71 3.38 18.67
N GLU A 401 14.42 3.16 18.84
CA GLU A 401 13.52 2.76 17.75
C GLU A 401 12.74 3.96 17.21
N GLN A 402 12.90 4.27 15.92
CA GLN A 402 12.17 5.36 15.26
C GLN A 402 10.75 4.92 14.92
N THR A 403 9.73 5.50 15.54
CA THR A 403 8.32 5.08 15.39
C THR A 403 7.43 6.06 14.63
N LYS A 404 7.96 7.24 14.27
CA LYS A 404 7.17 8.45 13.98
C LYS A 404 7.40 8.98 12.56
N PHE A 405 8.63 9.35 12.21
CA PHE A 405 8.92 10.02 10.94
C PHE A 405 9.41 9.05 9.88
N ARG A 406 8.66 8.90 8.78
CA ARG A 406 9.07 8.10 7.61
C ARG A 406 10.34 8.69 6.99
N ASP A 407 10.33 9.99 6.70
CA ASP A 407 11.57 10.72 6.40
C ASP A 407 12.48 10.75 7.63
N ARG A 408 13.64 10.09 7.50
CA ARG A 408 14.66 10.08 8.54
C ARG A 408 15.41 11.40 8.66
N SER A 409 15.43 12.23 7.61
CA SER A 409 16.08 13.54 7.65
C SER A 409 15.50 14.43 8.76
N GLU A 410 14.18 14.50 8.86
CA GLU A 410 13.48 15.22 9.94
C GLU A 410 13.77 14.62 11.34
N ALA A 411 13.81 13.29 11.46
CA ALA A 411 14.16 12.61 12.72
C ALA A 411 15.61 12.90 13.16
N HIS A 412 16.56 12.86 12.21
CA HIS A 412 17.98 13.09 12.42
C HIS A 412 18.26 14.55 12.77
N HIS A 413 17.64 15.51 12.05
CA HIS A 413 17.74 16.94 12.34
C HIS A 413 17.22 17.28 13.74
N ARG A 414 16.05 16.74 14.12
CA ARG A 414 15.48 16.91 15.47
C ARG A 414 16.39 16.31 16.54
N THR A 415 16.90 15.12 16.32
CA THR A 415 17.81 14.43 17.25
C THR A 415 19.09 15.22 17.48
N ALA A 416 19.79 15.60 16.41
CA ALA A 416 21.03 16.39 16.52
C ALA A 416 20.77 17.75 17.17
N THR A 417 19.63 18.40 16.91
CA THR A 417 19.26 19.65 17.61
C THR A 417 19.02 19.45 19.11
N ILE A 418 18.38 18.35 19.51
CA ILE A 418 18.14 18.03 20.93
C ILE A 418 19.46 17.71 21.64
N LEU A 419 20.36 16.94 21.01
CA LEU A 419 21.67 16.63 21.57
C LEU A 419 22.56 17.87 21.68
N ALA A 420 22.63 18.70 20.64
CA ALA A 420 23.37 19.97 20.65
C ALA A 420 22.88 20.92 21.75
N ASN A 421 21.56 21.05 21.93
CA ASN A 421 20.95 21.91 22.93
C ASN A 421 21.18 21.46 24.39
N ASN A 422 21.67 20.24 24.62
CA ASN A 422 21.86 19.61 25.93
C ASN A 422 23.28 19.00 26.08
N SER A 423 24.28 19.52 25.36
CA SER A 423 25.66 19.05 25.47
C SER A 423 26.69 20.17 25.38
N ALA A 424 27.89 19.92 25.91
CA ALA A 424 29.02 20.82 25.76
C ALA A 424 29.54 20.79 24.31
N LEU A 425 28.95 21.63 23.46
CA LEU A 425 29.27 21.76 22.02
C LEU A 425 30.75 22.07 21.70
N SER A 426 31.56 22.45 22.68
CA SER A 426 33.02 22.62 22.54
C SER A 426 33.82 21.31 22.70
N GLN A 427 33.19 20.21 23.11
CA GLN A 427 33.81 18.90 23.34
C GLN A 427 33.28 17.82 22.39
N ILE A 428 31.96 17.83 22.11
CA ILE A 428 31.32 16.84 21.24
C ILE A 428 31.53 17.19 19.77
N LYS A 429 32.09 16.24 19.00
CA LYS A 429 32.35 16.32 17.56
C LYS A 429 31.38 15.48 16.73
N GLU A 430 30.81 14.43 17.30
CA GLU A 430 29.95 13.46 16.59
C GLU A 430 28.70 13.11 17.40
N TYR A 431 27.54 13.14 16.74
CA TYR A 431 26.32 12.49 17.22
C TYR A 431 26.15 11.18 16.43
N ARG A 432 26.20 10.04 17.12
CA ARG A 432 25.90 8.72 16.57
C ARG A 432 24.47 8.34 16.92
N LEU A 433 23.74 7.80 15.95
CA LEU A 433 22.34 7.43 16.07
C LEU A 433 22.15 6.03 15.48
N ILE A 434 22.04 5.04 16.35
CA ILE A 434 21.81 3.64 15.99
C ILE A 434 20.31 3.39 16.04
N GLU A 435 19.69 3.28 14.87
CA GLU A 435 18.26 2.94 14.78
C GLU A 435 18.08 1.44 15.04
N THR A 436 17.19 1.12 15.97
CA THR A 436 16.79 -0.26 16.26
C THR A 436 15.36 -0.54 15.84
N HIS A 437 15.04 -1.81 15.60
CA HIS A 437 13.66 -2.28 15.45
C HIS A 437 13.53 -3.65 16.13
N TYR A 438 12.50 -3.84 16.94
CA TYR A 438 12.43 -4.95 17.92
C TYR A 438 13.73 -5.13 18.73
N SER A 439 14.34 -4.01 19.15
CA SER A 439 15.66 -3.93 19.82
C SER A 439 16.89 -4.34 18.99
N GLN A 440 16.74 -4.87 17.78
CA GLN A 440 17.86 -5.21 16.89
C GLN A 440 18.45 -3.97 16.21
N PRO A 441 19.78 -3.74 16.20
CA PRO A 441 20.41 -2.65 15.44
C PRO A 441 20.27 -2.83 13.93
N ILE A 442 19.71 -1.84 13.24
CA ILE A 442 19.39 -1.93 11.80
C ILE A 442 20.33 -1.05 10.95
N THR A 443 20.47 0.23 11.33
CA THR A 443 21.35 1.23 10.68
C THR A 443 22.02 2.14 11.72
N GLU A 444 23.17 2.74 11.37
CA GLU A 444 23.83 3.77 12.17
C GLU A 444 24.05 5.04 11.35
N THR A 445 23.46 6.15 11.77
CA THR A 445 23.74 7.48 11.23
C THR A 445 24.76 8.20 12.10
N ARG A 446 25.83 8.71 11.49
CA ARG A 446 26.83 9.56 12.14
C ARG A 446 26.64 10.99 11.66
N ILE A 447 26.58 11.94 12.58
CA ILE A 447 26.33 13.37 12.30
C ILE A 447 27.48 14.19 12.87
N ASP A 448 28.19 14.89 12.00
CA ASP A 448 29.25 15.84 12.33
C ASP A 448 28.67 17.07 13.03
N ALA A 449 29.08 17.33 14.27
CA ALA A 449 28.48 18.37 15.09
C ALA A 449 28.79 19.80 14.59
N GLU A 450 29.95 20.03 13.96
CA GLU A 450 30.32 21.35 13.43
C GLU A 450 29.59 21.65 12.12
N LYS A 451 29.48 20.66 11.23
CA LYS A 451 28.64 20.76 10.02
C LYS A 451 27.18 20.90 10.41
N PHE A 452 26.70 20.14 11.39
CA PHE A 452 25.32 20.25 11.87
C PHE A 452 25.04 21.64 12.46
N ALA A 453 25.97 22.24 13.20
CA ALA A 453 25.84 23.62 13.67
C ALA A 453 25.71 24.63 12.51
N LYS A 454 26.32 24.39 11.35
CA LYS A 454 26.16 25.23 10.15
C LYS A 454 24.81 25.01 9.47
N VAL A 455 24.33 23.76 9.40
CA VAL A 455 22.98 23.41 8.92
C VAL A 455 21.90 24.06 9.79
N ALA A 456 21.98 23.89 11.10
CA ALA A 456 20.95 24.33 12.05
C ALA A 456 20.89 25.86 12.25
N ASN A 457 21.94 26.59 11.86
CA ASN A 457 21.94 28.06 11.78
C ASN A 457 21.63 28.59 10.35
N PHE A 458 21.29 27.74 9.39
CA PHE A 458 21.06 28.11 7.98
C PHE A 458 22.23 28.88 7.35
N ALA A 459 23.48 28.48 7.65
CA ALA A 459 24.69 29.21 7.27
C ALA A 459 24.98 29.20 5.74
N TYR A 460 24.20 28.47 4.95
CA TYR A 460 24.27 28.43 3.49
C TYR A 460 22.91 28.04 2.89
N LEU A 461 22.73 28.30 1.59
CA LEU A 461 21.48 28.03 0.87
C LEU A 461 21.18 26.51 0.80
N ASN A 462 19.90 26.15 0.97
CA ASN A 462 19.39 24.78 0.89
C ASN A 462 20.08 23.77 1.83
N ALA A 463 20.59 24.22 2.98
CA ALA A 463 21.26 23.36 3.97
C ALA A 463 20.35 22.24 4.49
N LYS A 464 20.87 21.01 4.49
CA LYS A 464 20.16 19.79 4.92
C LYS A 464 20.99 18.99 5.91
N VAL A 465 20.34 18.18 6.75
CA VAL A 465 21.06 17.30 7.70
C VAL A 465 21.96 16.29 6.97
N SER A 466 21.60 15.90 5.74
CA SER A 466 22.41 15.06 4.82
C SER A 466 23.84 15.56 4.67
N ASP A 467 24.03 16.88 4.69
CA ASP A 467 25.30 17.54 4.42
C ASP A 467 26.27 17.40 5.62
N ALA A 468 25.71 17.06 6.79
CA ALA A 468 26.42 16.77 8.02
C ALA A 468 26.41 15.27 8.39
N SER A 469 25.68 14.41 7.68
CA SER A 469 25.38 13.04 8.11
C SER A 469 25.78 11.94 7.13
N GLN A 470 26.25 10.81 7.65
CA GLN A 470 26.51 9.58 6.88
C GLN A 470 25.81 8.38 7.51
N VAL A 471 25.08 7.59 6.70
CA VAL A 471 24.49 6.31 7.12
C VAL A 471 25.49 5.18 6.88
N SER A 472 25.55 4.23 7.83
CA SER A 472 26.55 3.16 7.93
C SER A 472 25.95 1.92 8.61
N VAL A 473 26.70 0.81 8.60
CA VAL A 473 26.36 -0.41 9.35
C VAL A 473 26.50 -0.15 10.86
N PRO A 474 25.58 -0.63 11.71
CA PRO A 474 25.67 -0.50 13.16
C PRO A 474 26.98 -1.04 13.74
N SER A 475 27.63 -0.23 14.56
CA SER A 475 28.78 -0.62 15.37
C SER A 475 28.50 -0.32 16.85
N ALA A 476 29.03 -1.14 17.76
CA ALA A 476 28.65 -1.11 19.18
C ALA A 476 28.73 0.31 19.80
N PRO A 477 27.78 0.69 20.69
CA PRO A 477 27.82 1.96 21.40
C PRO A 477 29.05 2.03 22.30
N GLN A 478 29.60 3.24 22.46
CA GLN A 478 30.85 3.50 23.16
C GLN A 478 30.62 4.50 24.30
N GLY A 479 31.35 4.32 25.40
CA GLY A 479 31.26 5.19 26.57
C GLY A 479 30.21 4.75 27.59
N THR A 480 29.88 5.65 28.52
CA THR A 480 29.03 5.37 29.68
C THR A 480 27.56 5.57 29.33
N LEU A 481 26.72 4.57 29.60
CA LEU A 481 25.25 4.70 29.55
C LEU A 481 24.78 5.67 30.64
N VAL A 482 24.06 6.73 30.26
CA VAL A 482 23.58 7.78 31.19
C VAL A 482 22.06 7.83 31.35
N THR A 483 21.31 7.01 30.61
CA THR A 483 19.85 6.88 30.76
C THR A 483 19.46 5.68 31.62
N GLN A 484 18.46 5.87 32.48
CA GLN A 484 17.81 4.82 33.25
C GLN A 484 16.65 4.25 32.42
N THR A 485 16.99 3.35 31.50
CA THR A 485 16.08 2.74 30.52
C THR A 485 16.24 1.22 30.54
N ASN A 486 15.12 0.48 30.57
CA ASN A 486 15.07 -0.98 30.72
C ASN A 486 15.65 -1.49 32.06
N THR A 487 15.57 -0.66 33.11
CA THR A 487 16.07 -0.92 34.46
C THR A 487 15.09 -1.67 35.34
N ASP A 488 13.79 -1.37 35.23
CA ASP A 488 12.72 -2.13 35.90
C ASP A 488 12.20 -3.27 35.00
N TRP A 489 11.47 -4.23 35.56
CA TRP A 489 10.75 -5.24 34.79
C TRP A 489 9.56 -4.63 34.02
N LEU A 490 9.00 -3.53 34.54
CA LEU A 490 7.95 -2.75 33.86
C LEU A 490 8.46 -2.09 32.57
N ASP A 491 9.68 -1.54 32.57
CA ASP A 491 10.30 -0.93 31.37
C ASP A 491 10.44 -1.92 30.20
N LYS A 492 10.50 -3.22 30.51
CA LYS A 492 10.67 -4.34 29.57
C LYS A 492 9.35 -4.90 29.06
N LEU A 493 8.22 -4.42 29.58
CA LEU A 493 6.88 -4.93 29.33
C LEU A 493 6.07 -3.94 28.50
N GLY A 494 5.97 -4.19 27.19
CA GLY A 494 5.11 -3.45 26.29
C GLY A 494 3.67 -3.96 26.32
N PHE A 495 2.73 -3.03 26.15
CA PHE A 495 1.31 -3.30 25.94
C PHE A 495 0.79 -2.42 24.79
N ASP A 496 -0.07 -2.99 23.95
CA ASP A 496 -0.84 -2.27 22.93
C ASP A 496 -2.32 -2.66 23.01
N VAL A 497 -3.21 -1.73 22.67
CA VAL A 497 -4.65 -1.97 22.53
C VAL A 497 -5.12 -1.24 21.28
N SER A 498 -5.30 -1.99 20.19
CA SER A 498 -5.55 -1.45 18.85
C SER A 498 -6.90 -1.92 18.29
N PRO A 499 -7.76 -0.99 17.80
CA PRO A 499 -8.95 -1.38 17.04
C PRO A 499 -8.50 -2.10 15.78
N THR A 500 -9.04 -3.29 15.55
CA THR A 500 -8.58 -4.23 14.51
C THR A 500 -9.76 -4.61 13.64
N MET A 501 -9.62 -4.37 12.34
CA MET A 501 -10.58 -4.77 11.32
C MET A 501 -9.89 -5.74 10.36
N VAL A 502 -10.37 -6.98 10.28
CA VAL A 502 -9.97 -7.92 9.22
C VAL A 502 -11.09 -7.94 8.20
N GLN A 503 -10.75 -7.81 6.93
CA GLN A 503 -11.72 -7.74 5.84
C GLN A 503 -11.25 -8.52 4.62
N SER A 504 -12.22 -9.07 3.89
CA SER A 504 -12.03 -9.80 2.64
C SER A 504 -13.07 -9.35 1.62
N PHE A 505 -12.65 -9.26 0.36
CA PHE A 505 -13.52 -8.92 -0.76
C PHE A 505 -13.63 -10.11 -1.71
N GLY A 506 -14.81 -10.28 -2.32
CA GLY A 506 -15.06 -11.31 -3.31
C GLY A 506 -15.20 -12.73 -2.76
N GLY A 507 -15.94 -12.89 -1.66
CA GLY A 507 -16.54 -14.19 -1.29
C GLY A 507 -17.55 -14.66 -2.34
N SER A 508 -18.13 -15.84 -2.16
CA SER A 508 -19.31 -16.31 -2.91
C SER A 508 -20.60 -16.04 -2.15
N GLU A 509 -20.48 -15.94 -0.83
CA GLU A 509 -21.55 -15.75 0.16
C GLU A 509 -21.81 -14.24 0.41
N GLY A 510 -20.92 -13.38 -0.11
CA GLY A 510 -21.06 -11.93 -0.07
C GLY A 510 -19.84 -11.21 -0.64
N PHE A 511 -20.06 -10.04 -1.25
CA PHE A 511 -18.98 -9.20 -1.79
C PHE A 511 -17.97 -8.78 -0.73
N TYR A 512 -18.44 -8.53 0.50
CA TYR A 512 -17.63 -7.94 1.57
C TYR A 512 -17.84 -8.67 2.89
N MET A 513 -16.82 -9.39 3.31
CA MET A 513 -16.75 -10.03 4.63
C MET A 513 -15.81 -9.24 5.54
N PHE A 514 -16.19 -9.04 6.80
CA PHE A 514 -15.37 -8.33 7.77
C PHE A 514 -15.67 -8.75 9.21
N ASN A 515 -14.66 -8.57 10.07
CA ASN A 515 -14.82 -8.47 11.50
C ASN A 515 -14.27 -7.11 11.97
N ILE A 516 -14.86 -6.56 13.03
CA ILE A 516 -14.39 -5.38 13.75
C ILE A 516 -14.27 -5.77 15.21
N GLY A 517 -13.10 -5.51 15.78
CA GLY A 517 -12.79 -5.89 17.14
C GLY A 517 -11.64 -5.08 17.74
N VAL A 518 -11.13 -5.55 18.86
CA VAL A 518 -9.98 -4.95 19.56
C VAL A 518 -8.93 -6.03 19.78
N THR A 519 -7.71 -5.77 19.32
CA THR A 519 -6.55 -6.58 19.67
C THR A 519 -5.88 -5.97 20.90
N GLY A 520 -5.78 -6.73 21.98
CA GLY A 520 -4.88 -6.44 23.11
C GLY A 520 -3.60 -7.25 22.96
N SER A 521 -2.45 -6.59 22.90
CA SER A 521 -1.13 -7.22 22.76
C SER A 521 -0.26 -6.96 23.99
N ALA A 522 0.57 -7.93 24.35
CA ALA A 522 1.57 -7.80 25.41
C ALA A 522 2.89 -8.45 24.98
N ASN A 523 4.01 -7.80 25.28
CA ASN A 523 5.35 -8.34 25.00
C ASN A 523 6.36 -8.02 26.10
N TYR A 524 7.14 -9.02 26.50
CA TYR A 524 8.18 -8.91 27.53
C TYR A 524 9.56 -9.23 26.95
N LYS A 525 10.45 -8.24 26.99
CA LYS A 525 11.84 -8.33 26.51
C LYS A 525 12.77 -8.75 27.64
N PHE A 526 13.22 -10.01 27.65
CA PHE A 526 14.17 -10.49 28.67
C PHE A 526 15.56 -9.89 28.45
N THR A 527 15.97 -9.83 27.18
CA THR A 527 17.20 -9.19 26.69
C THR A 527 16.88 -8.37 25.44
N ASP A 528 17.85 -7.66 24.87
CA ASP A 528 17.66 -6.98 23.57
C ASP A 528 17.49 -7.96 22.39
N ASN A 529 17.76 -9.25 22.58
CA ASN A 529 17.63 -10.30 21.57
C ASN A 529 16.42 -11.24 21.77
N PHE A 530 15.83 -11.30 22.96
CA PHE A 530 14.91 -12.37 23.35
C PHE A 530 13.61 -11.82 23.95
N GLU A 531 12.49 -12.07 23.27
CA GLU A 531 11.16 -11.56 23.60
C GLU A 531 10.13 -12.70 23.66
N PHE A 532 9.28 -12.69 24.68
CA PHE A 532 8.01 -13.43 24.70
C PHE A 532 6.86 -12.45 24.49
N GLY A 533 5.92 -12.75 23.60
CA GLY A 533 4.74 -11.91 23.45
C GLY A 533 3.58 -12.64 22.79
N GLY A 534 2.38 -12.12 23.03
CA GLY A 534 1.15 -12.63 22.46
C GLY A 534 0.09 -11.55 22.33
N SER A 535 -1.00 -11.86 21.63
CA SER A 535 -2.16 -10.98 21.56
C SER A 535 -3.48 -11.73 21.52
N LEU A 536 -4.48 -11.12 22.14
CA LEU A 536 -5.87 -11.58 22.18
C LEU A 536 -6.71 -10.62 21.34
N TYR A 537 -7.59 -11.17 20.50
CA TYR A 537 -8.59 -10.42 19.76
C TYR A 537 -9.96 -10.65 20.38
N LEU A 538 -10.64 -9.56 20.73
CA LEU A 538 -12.07 -9.52 21.05
C LEU A 538 -12.82 -9.09 19.80
N ASN A 539 -13.63 -10.00 19.24
CA ASN A 539 -14.59 -9.68 18.20
C ASN A 539 -15.73 -8.83 18.82
N LEU A 540 -16.12 -7.74 18.15
CA LEU A 540 -17.23 -6.87 18.58
C LEU A 540 -18.41 -6.95 17.62
N TYR A 541 -18.14 -7.09 16.33
CA TYR A 541 -19.14 -7.27 15.28
C TYR A 541 -18.49 -7.86 14.02
N ASP A 542 -19.14 -8.83 13.41
CA ASP A 542 -18.72 -9.41 12.14
C ASP A 542 -19.93 -9.78 11.26
N ASN A 543 -19.67 -10.22 10.04
CA ASN A 543 -20.66 -10.80 9.14
C ASN A 543 -20.24 -12.16 8.56
N TYR A 544 -19.37 -12.89 9.26
CA TYR A 544 -18.96 -14.25 8.93
C TYR A 544 -20.04 -15.29 9.26
N ASP A 545 -21.15 -14.89 9.90
CA ASP A 545 -22.40 -15.67 9.99
C ASP A 545 -22.92 -16.07 8.59
N LYS A 546 -22.65 -15.25 7.58
CA LYS A 546 -22.99 -15.50 6.17
C LYS A 546 -22.10 -16.54 5.50
N PHE A 547 -21.02 -16.99 6.15
CA PHE A 547 -20.15 -18.04 5.62
C PHE A 547 -20.82 -19.41 5.89
N LEU A 548 -21.80 -19.75 5.04
CA LEU A 548 -22.78 -20.83 5.25
C LEU A 548 -22.19 -22.26 5.28
N TYR A 549 -20.90 -22.44 5.03
CA TYR A 549 -20.26 -23.75 4.97
C TYR A 549 -18.87 -23.74 5.58
N ASP A 550 -18.59 -24.75 6.40
CA ASP A 550 -17.24 -25.00 6.93
C ASP A 550 -16.42 -25.86 5.94
N VAL A 551 -17.11 -26.60 5.06
CA VAL A 551 -16.53 -27.37 3.95
C VAL A 551 -17.33 -27.13 2.65
N PRO A 552 -16.72 -26.54 1.59
CA PRO A 552 -17.39 -26.33 0.31
C PRO A 552 -17.89 -27.65 -0.31
N PRO A 553 -18.96 -27.63 -1.12
CA PRO A 553 -19.41 -28.79 -1.91
C PRO A 553 -18.52 -29.04 -3.15
N ASP A 554 -17.24 -28.65 -3.12
CA ASP A 554 -16.38 -28.60 -4.31
C ASP A 554 -15.75 -29.94 -4.71
N GLY A 555 -15.85 -30.96 -3.84
CA GLY A 555 -15.33 -32.32 -4.03
C GLY A 555 -13.85 -32.49 -3.68
N THR A 556 -13.17 -31.48 -3.14
CA THR A 556 -11.73 -31.54 -2.86
C THR A 556 -11.41 -32.20 -1.52
N ASP A 557 -10.42 -33.10 -1.52
CA ASP A 557 -9.81 -33.71 -0.31
C ASP A 557 -8.50 -32.98 0.11
N LEU A 558 -8.39 -31.69 -0.21
CA LEU A 558 -7.26 -30.87 0.19
C LEU A 558 -7.36 -30.49 1.68
N LYS A 559 -6.22 -30.41 2.38
CA LYS A 559 -6.17 -29.99 3.79
C LYS A 559 -6.70 -28.56 3.93
N ARG A 560 -7.60 -28.32 4.88
CA ARG A 560 -8.29 -27.05 5.11
C ARG A 560 -7.44 -26.13 6.00
N VAL A 561 -6.61 -25.28 5.40
CA VAL A 561 -5.57 -24.45 6.05
C VAL A 561 -5.89 -22.96 6.14
N ARG A 562 -6.89 -22.49 5.36
CA ARG A 562 -7.46 -21.13 5.42
C ARG A 562 -8.99 -21.11 5.33
N THR A 563 -9.62 -22.12 4.73
CA THR A 563 -11.08 -22.21 4.56
C THR A 563 -11.86 -22.21 5.88
N LEU A 564 -11.31 -22.74 6.98
CA LEU A 564 -11.97 -22.77 8.31
C LEU A 564 -12.11 -21.40 9.01
N ILE A 565 -11.90 -20.28 8.31
CA ILE A 565 -11.82 -18.93 8.89
C ILE A 565 -13.03 -18.55 9.78
N ARG A 566 -14.24 -19.03 9.47
CA ARG A 566 -15.44 -18.77 10.28
C ARG A 566 -15.30 -19.32 11.72
N GLN A 567 -14.90 -20.58 11.87
CA GLN A 567 -14.72 -21.25 13.18
C GLN A 567 -13.74 -20.49 14.09
N TYR A 568 -12.70 -19.90 13.50
CA TYR A 568 -11.72 -19.11 14.23
C TYR A 568 -12.14 -17.65 14.50
N VAL A 569 -13.22 -17.13 13.89
CA VAL A 569 -13.58 -15.69 13.94
C VAL A 569 -14.96 -15.44 14.53
N HIS A 570 -15.98 -16.14 14.03
CA HIS A 570 -17.38 -15.94 14.39
C HIS A 570 -17.72 -16.73 15.66
N ASP A 571 -17.48 -18.05 15.61
CA ASP A 571 -17.84 -18.98 16.68
C ASP A 571 -16.98 -18.79 17.95
N ASN A 572 -15.87 -18.04 17.84
CA ASN A 572 -14.94 -17.70 18.92
C ASN A 572 -14.78 -16.17 19.13
N PRO A 573 -15.69 -15.51 19.88
CA PRO A 573 -15.66 -14.06 20.09
C PRO A 573 -14.42 -13.53 20.84
N VAL A 574 -13.73 -14.36 21.61
CA VAL A 574 -12.43 -14.05 22.22
C VAL A 574 -11.44 -15.12 21.81
N ARG A 575 -10.35 -14.72 21.16
CA ARG A 575 -9.38 -15.64 20.54
C ARG A 575 -7.94 -15.17 20.64
N MET A 576 -7.01 -16.08 20.85
CA MET A 576 -5.58 -15.79 20.85
C MET A 576 -5.04 -15.74 19.41
N ASN A 577 -4.61 -14.56 18.96
CA ASN A 577 -3.96 -14.36 17.66
C ASN A 577 -2.61 -15.09 17.59
N ASN A 578 -1.74 -14.82 18.56
CA ASN A 578 -0.44 -15.47 18.71
C ASN A 578 -0.02 -15.45 20.20
N LEU A 579 0.93 -16.30 20.53
CA LEU A 579 1.65 -16.37 21.81
C LEU A 579 2.96 -17.11 21.55
N GLN A 580 3.99 -16.36 21.17
CA GLN A 580 5.28 -16.91 20.77
C GLN A 580 6.46 -16.37 21.60
N LEU A 581 7.44 -17.23 21.74
CA LEU A 581 8.80 -16.90 22.14
C LEU A 581 9.61 -16.60 20.86
N THR A 582 10.46 -15.57 20.91
CA THR A 582 11.26 -15.11 19.77
C THR A 582 12.69 -14.80 20.22
N TRP A 583 13.67 -15.29 19.46
CA TRP A 583 15.06 -14.86 19.50
C TRP A 583 15.38 -14.19 18.16
N MET A 584 15.94 -12.98 18.17
CA MET A 584 16.51 -12.30 17.00
C MET A 584 17.95 -11.88 17.26
N ASP A 585 18.82 -11.97 16.26
CA ASP A 585 20.20 -11.49 16.33
C ASP A 585 20.81 -11.34 14.91
N ASN A 586 22.07 -10.92 14.80
CA ASN A 586 22.77 -10.77 13.51
C ASN A 586 24.04 -11.65 13.47
N LEU A 587 24.16 -12.49 12.44
CA LEU A 587 25.36 -13.31 12.19
C LEU A 587 26.52 -12.50 11.58
N SER A 588 26.21 -11.38 10.92
CA SER A 588 27.17 -10.43 10.36
C SER A 588 26.47 -9.11 10.04
N ASP A 589 27.26 -8.09 9.70
CA ASP A 589 26.87 -6.76 9.17
C ASP A 589 25.67 -6.75 8.20
N ASN A 590 25.46 -7.84 7.45
CA ASN A 590 24.45 -7.97 6.39
C ASN A 590 23.52 -9.19 6.55
N VAL A 591 23.66 -10.00 7.60
CA VAL A 591 22.84 -11.22 7.82
C VAL A 591 22.16 -11.17 9.19
N SER A 592 20.85 -10.92 9.17
CA SER A 592 19.98 -11.05 10.34
C SER A 592 19.37 -12.45 10.39
N TYR A 593 19.04 -12.95 11.58
CA TYR A 593 18.26 -14.17 11.76
C TYR A 593 17.26 -14.05 12.92
N GLN A 594 16.22 -14.89 12.88
CA GLN A 594 15.30 -15.09 13.98
C GLN A 594 14.97 -16.58 14.15
N ALA A 595 14.69 -16.99 15.39
CA ALA A 595 14.12 -18.29 15.72
C ALA A 595 12.92 -18.09 16.66
N TYR A 596 11.82 -18.79 16.41
CA TYR A 596 10.56 -18.59 17.14
C TYR A 596 9.83 -19.91 17.43
N GLY A 597 8.98 -19.90 18.45
CA GLY A 597 8.17 -21.05 18.82
C GLY A 597 6.98 -20.71 19.72
N GLY A 598 5.89 -21.46 19.59
CA GLY A 598 4.64 -21.27 20.32
C GLY A 598 3.44 -21.26 19.38
N TYR A 599 2.46 -20.39 19.63
CA TYR A 599 1.32 -20.14 18.75
C TYR A 599 1.69 -18.98 17.83
N LEU A 600 1.94 -19.26 16.55
CA LEU A 600 2.58 -18.35 15.62
C LEU A 600 1.57 -17.43 14.93
N GLU A 601 0.39 -17.99 14.59
CA GLU A 601 -0.75 -17.27 14.05
C GLU A 601 -2.09 -17.85 14.54
N MET A 602 -3.20 -17.25 14.09
CA MET A 602 -4.58 -17.63 14.44
C MET A 602 -4.82 -19.14 14.28
N MET A 603 -4.38 -19.71 13.16
CA MET A 603 -4.64 -21.10 12.78
C MET A 603 -3.50 -22.07 13.08
N TYR A 604 -2.27 -21.59 13.37
CA TYR A 604 -1.08 -22.45 13.48
C TYR A 604 -0.19 -22.11 14.67
N GLY A 605 0.31 -23.17 15.30
CA GLY A 605 1.45 -23.13 16.23
C GLY A 605 2.55 -24.08 15.77
N GLY A 606 3.73 -23.94 16.35
CA GLY A 606 4.91 -24.69 15.91
C GLY A 606 6.21 -24.06 16.35
N VAL A 607 7.26 -24.33 15.59
CA VAL A 607 8.59 -23.73 15.71
C VAL A 607 9.14 -23.38 14.33
N GLY A 608 9.99 -22.37 14.22
CA GLY A 608 10.62 -22.03 12.96
C GLY A 608 11.80 -21.07 13.10
N THR A 609 12.44 -20.82 11.97
CA THR A 609 13.61 -19.94 11.83
C THR A 609 13.55 -19.21 10.49
N GLU A 610 14.10 -18.00 10.46
CA GLU A 610 14.28 -17.21 9.24
C GLU A 610 15.67 -16.57 9.24
N PHE A 611 16.29 -16.54 8.07
CA PHE A 611 17.55 -15.83 7.79
C PHE A 611 17.29 -14.79 6.69
N MET A 612 17.95 -13.63 6.80
CA MET A 612 17.81 -12.52 5.84
C MET A 612 19.18 -11.90 5.54
N TYR A 613 19.63 -12.04 4.29
CA TYR A 613 20.77 -11.30 3.75
C TYR A 613 20.27 -10.00 3.09
N ARG A 614 20.59 -8.85 3.68
CA ARG A 614 20.23 -7.52 3.16
C ARG A 614 21.35 -6.51 3.42
N PRO A 615 22.24 -6.25 2.43
CA PRO A 615 23.23 -5.20 2.55
C PRO A 615 22.59 -3.81 2.61
N LEU A 616 23.27 -2.87 3.27
CA LEU A 616 22.83 -1.48 3.36
C LEU A 616 22.76 -0.85 1.95
N ASN A 617 21.64 -0.18 1.65
CA ASN A 617 21.32 0.44 0.37
C ASN A 617 21.34 -0.53 -0.84
N SER A 618 21.13 -1.84 -0.61
CA SER A 618 21.05 -2.84 -1.68
C SER A 618 19.69 -2.86 -2.38
N GLN A 619 19.69 -2.92 -3.72
CA GLN A 619 18.50 -3.27 -4.52
C GLN A 619 18.00 -4.71 -4.25
N TRP A 620 18.87 -5.58 -3.73
CA TRP A 620 18.63 -7.02 -3.56
C TRP A 620 18.63 -7.44 -2.09
N ALA A 621 17.68 -8.28 -1.71
CA ALA A 621 17.72 -9.04 -0.45
C ALA A 621 17.31 -10.50 -0.68
N PHE A 622 17.80 -11.40 0.17
CA PHE A 622 17.55 -12.84 0.09
C PHE A 622 17.13 -13.38 1.45
N GLY A 623 15.91 -13.90 1.54
CA GLY A 623 15.36 -14.56 2.73
C GLY A 623 15.33 -16.08 2.57
N ILE A 624 15.49 -16.82 3.67
CA ILE A 624 15.19 -18.26 3.76
C ILE A 624 14.43 -18.50 5.06
N ASP A 625 13.27 -19.14 5.00
CA ASP A 625 12.49 -19.55 6.17
C ASP A 625 12.24 -21.06 6.21
N VAL A 626 12.22 -21.64 7.43
CA VAL A 626 11.92 -23.06 7.66
C VAL A 626 11.13 -23.19 8.96
N ASN A 627 10.01 -23.90 8.92
CA ASN A 627 9.09 -24.08 10.03
C ASN A 627 8.61 -25.54 10.13
N TYR A 628 8.33 -25.98 11.34
CA TYR A 628 7.49 -27.15 11.61
C TYR A 628 6.22 -26.68 12.33
N VAL A 629 5.06 -26.90 11.72
CA VAL A 629 3.78 -26.33 12.18
C VAL A 629 2.68 -27.37 12.28
N LYS A 630 1.74 -27.11 13.18
CA LYS A 630 0.53 -27.88 13.41
C LYS A 630 -0.66 -26.94 13.53
N GLN A 631 -1.77 -27.32 12.92
CA GLN A 631 -3.01 -26.56 12.94
C GLN A 631 -3.65 -26.62 14.32
N ARG A 632 -4.03 -25.44 14.82
CA ARG A 632 -4.68 -25.23 16.11
C ARG A 632 -6.10 -25.76 16.06
N ASP A 633 -6.63 -26.10 17.22
CA ASP A 633 -8.04 -26.51 17.40
C ASP A 633 -8.89 -25.24 17.63
N PRO A 634 -9.92 -24.93 16.81
CA PRO A 634 -10.73 -23.73 17.02
C PRO A 634 -11.57 -23.81 18.30
N ASP A 635 -11.97 -25.01 18.75
CA ASP A 635 -12.77 -25.21 19.97
C ASP A 635 -11.92 -25.14 21.25
N ASN A 636 -10.59 -25.05 21.12
CA ASN A 636 -9.67 -25.04 22.24
C ASN A 636 -8.52 -24.05 22.01
N MET A 637 -8.55 -22.94 22.75
CA MET A 637 -7.56 -21.85 22.73
C MET A 637 -6.09 -22.30 22.60
N PHE A 638 -5.72 -23.38 23.32
CA PHE A 638 -4.37 -23.96 23.39
C PHE A 638 -4.31 -25.40 22.82
N GLY A 639 -5.33 -25.79 22.06
CA GLY A 639 -5.43 -27.09 21.41
C GLY A 639 -4.82 -27.11 20.02
N PHE A 640 -4.64 -28.33 19.53
CA PHE A 640 -4.24 -28.65 18.16
C PHE A 640 -5.00 -29.89 17.72
N PHE A 641 -5.42 -29.93 16.45
CA PHE A 641 -6.12 -31.11 15.91
C PHE A 641 -5.29 -32.38 16.10
N LYS A 642 -5.86 -33.40 16.75
CA LYS A 642 -5.15 -34.64 17.06
C LYS A 642 -5.06 -35.54 15.83
N ASP A 643 -6.18 -35.68 15.15
CA ASP A 643 -6.41 -36.56 14.01
C ASP A 643 -6.57 -35.72 12.73
N GLU A 644 -6.10 -36.24 11.58
CA GLU A 644 -6.13 -35.49 10.32
C GLU A 644 -7.53 -35.46 9.70
N HIS A 645 -8.31 -36.53 9.85
CA HIS A 645 -9.68 -36.58 9.34
C HIS A 645 -10.64 -36.06 10.41
N GLN A 646 -11.38 -35.01 10.05
CA GLN A 646 -12.42 -34.37 10.85
C GLN A 646 -13.78 -34.54 10.17
N PHE A 647 -14.86 -34.32 10.92
CA PHE A 647 -16.23 -34.46 10.42
C PHE A 647 -17.10 -33.31 10.93
N ASP A 648 -17.72 -32.59 10.01
CA ASP A 648 -18.71 -31.55 10.29
C ASP A 648 -20.10 -32.22 10.48
N PRO A 649 -20.70 -32.17 11.68
CA PRO A 649 -22.00 -32.77 11.95
C PRO A 649 -23.20 -31.90 11.50
N LEU A 650 -22.99 -30.64 11.14
CA LEU A 650 -24.03 -29.72 10.66
C LEU A 650 -24.35 -29.99 9.19
N ILE A 651 -23.31 -30.14 8.34
CA ILE A 651 -23.47 -30.41 6.90
C ILE A 651 -23.21 -31.89 6.53
N GLY A 652 -22.77 -32.71 7.48
CA GLY A 652 -22.58 -34.16 7.33
C GLY A 652 -21.39 -34.55 6.45
N ARG A 653 -20.30 -33.78 6.44
CA ARG A 653 -19.14 -33.96 5.56
C ARG A 653 -17.85 -34.20 6.33
N ALA A 654 -17.00 -35.08 5.79
CA ALA A 654 -15.62 -35.21 6.26
C ALA A 654 -14.71 -34.16 5.60
N TYR A 655 -13.65 -33.76 6.30
CA TYR A 655 -12.59 -32.89 5.79
C TYR A 655 -11.24 -33.23 6.44
N ARG A 656 -10.15 -32.64 5.91
CA ARG A 656 -8.78 -32.87 6.40
C ARG A 656 -8.16 -31.62 6.98
N VAL A 657 -7.36 -31.76 8.04
CA VAL A 657 -6.68 -30.66 8.75
C VAL A 657 -5.18 -30.96 8.93
N GLN A 658 -4.36 -29.93 9.06
CA GLN A 658 -2.90 -30.08 9.05
C GLN A 658 -2.36 -30.47 10.44
N THR A 659 -2.21 -31.77 10.70
CA THR A 659 -1.78 -32.30 12.01
C THR A 659 -0.27 -32.26 12.27
N GLY A 660 0.56 -31.91 11.27
CA GLY A 660 2.00 -31.69 11.45
C GLY A 660 2.75 -31.69 10.12
N ALA A 661 3.24 -30.52 9.69
CA ALA A 661 3.98 -30.38 8.43
C ALA A 661 5.21 -29.47 8.56
N MET A 662 6.18 -29.73 7.69
CA MET A 662 7.26 -28.77 7.40
C MET A 662 6.77 -27.75 6.35
N THR A 663 7.11 -26.48 6.52
CA THR A 663 6.92 -25.43 5.51
C THR A 663 8.15 -24.53 5.45
N GLY A 664 8.36 -23.83 4.34
CA GLY A 664 9.51 -22.94 4.21
C GLY A 664 9.87 -22.62 2.78
N HIS A 665 10.47 -21.44 2.57
CA HIS A 665 10.70 -20.84 1.27
C HIS A 665 12.08 -20.17 1.20
N ALA A 666 12.68 -20.20 0.02
CA ALA A 666 13.73 -19.26 -0.36
C ALA A 666 13.07 -18.09 -1.12
N THR A 667 13.35 -16.86 -0.71
CA THR A 667 12.69 -15.66 -1.22
C THR A 667 13.70 -14.64 -1.71
N VAL A 668 13.57 -14.21 -2.96
CA VAL A 668 14.34 -13.11 -3.56
C VAL A 668 13.49 -11.85 -3.54
N TYR A 669 14.09 -10.74 -3.11
CA TYR A 669 13.50 -9.41 -3.13
C TYR A 669 14.35 -8.51 -4.03
N TYR A 670 13.73 -7.79 -4.97
CA TYR A 670 14.42 -6.92 -5.92
C TYR A 670 13.68 -5.58 -6.12
N GLN A 671 14.41 -4.47 -5.93
CA GLN A 671 13.97 -3.10 -6.20
C GLN A 671 14.74 -2.53 -7.40
N PRO A 672 14.22 -2.64 -8.63
CA PRO A 672 14.90 -2.18 -9.84
C PRO A 672 14.97 -0.65 -9.97
N GLU A 673 16.17 -0.09 -10.13
CA GLU A 673 16.37 1.33 -10.50
C GLU A 673 15.73 1.69 -11.86
N TRP A 674 15.70 0.74 -12.80
CA TRP A 674 15.12 0.93 -14.13
C TRP A 674 13.58 0.87 -14.14
N PHE A 675 12.95 0.47 -13.04
CA PHE A 675 11.49 0.47 -12.87
C PHE A 675 11.15 1.02 -11.47
N PRO A 676 11.37 2.34 -11.26
CA PRO A 676 11.44 2.93 -9.93
C PRO A 676 10.11 2.82 -9.15
N ASN A 677 10.25 2.84 -7.83
CA ASN A 677 9.16 2.63 -6.88
C ASN A 677 8.46 1.26 -7.03
N THR A 678 9.16 0.21 -7.48
CA THR A 678 8.63 -1.16 -7.49
C THR A 678 9.45 -2.12 -6.64
N LEU A 679 8.77 -3.17 -6.15
CA LEU A 679 9.36 -4.32 -5.46
C LEU A 679 8.82 -5.59 -6.12
N LEU A 680 9.73 -6.39 -6.66
CA LEU A 680 9.49 -7.78 -7.05
C LEU A 680 9.91 -8.69 -5.89
N ARG A 681 9.00 -9.56 -5.45
CA ARG A 681 9.25 -10.62 -4.46
C ARG A 681 8.91 -11.97 -5.09
N VAL A 682 9.88 -12.88 -5.11
CA VAL A 682 9.72 -14.24 -5.65
C VAL A 682 10.08 -15.24 -4.55
N SER A 683 9.09 -15.97 -4.04
CA SER A 683 9.24 -16.99 -3.00
C SER A 683 9.06 -18.38 -3.60
N ALA A 684 9.99 -19.31 -3.39
CA ALA A 684 9.89 -20.69 -3.84
C ALA A 684 10.05 -21.66 -2.66
N GLY A 685 9.12 -22.59 -2.46
CA GLY A 685 9.10 -23.39 -1.23
C GLY A 685 7.96 -24.42 -1.12
N GLN A 686 7.70 -24.84 0.12
CA GLN A 686 6.61 -25.74 0.51
C GLN A 686 5.60 -25.01 1.43
N TYR A 687 4.33 -25.08 1.05
CA TYR A 687 3.20 -24.36 1.66
C TYR A 687 2.47 -25.21 2.72
N LEU A 688 1.48 -24.64 3.42
CA LEU A 688 0.76 -25.28 4.54
C LEU A 688 0.03 -26.58 4.16
N THR A 689 -0.39 -26.69 2.90
CA THR A 689 -1.00 -27.86 2.25
C THR A 689 0.01 -28.92 1.78
N GLU A 690 1.30 -28.75 2.09
CA GLU A 690 2.44 -29.61 1.69
C GLU A 690 2.76 -29.63 0.19
N ASP A 691 2.00 -28.89 -0.61
CA ASP A 691 2.31 -28.58 -2.00
C ASP A 691 3.53 -27.65 -2.12
N LYS A 692 4.19 -27.74 -3.28
CA LYS A 692 5.44 -27.06 -3.60
C LYS A 692 5.26 -26.19 -4.83
N GLY A 693 5.85 -25.00 -4.82
CA GLY A 693 5.64 -24.05 -5.90
C GLY A 693 6.35 -22.72 -5.71
N VAL A 694 5.88 -21.74 -6.48
CA VAL A 694 6.43 -20.39 -6.53
C VAL A 694 5.32 -19.35 -6.40
N THR A 695 5.50 -18.42 -5.48
CA THR A 695 4.76 -17.16 -5.38
C THR A 695 5.57 -16.07 -6.06
N VAL A 696 4.96 -15.40 -7.02
CA VAL A 696 5.46 -14.13 -7.58
C VAL A 696 4.55 -13.02 -7.09
N ASP A 697 5.14 -11.99 -6.48
CA ASP A 697 4.47 -10.79 -5.98
C ASP A 697 5.17 -9.56 -6.57
N LEU A 698 4.38 -8.69 -7.19
CA LEU A 698 4.84 -7.42 -7.73
C LEU A 698 4.03 -6.30 -7.08
N SER A 699 4.72 -5.33 -6.49
CA SER A 699 4.09 -4.15 -5.92
C SER A 699 4.77 -2.86 -6.34
N LYS A 700 3.97 -1.79 -6.38
CA LYS A 700 4.38 -0.43 -6.68
C LYS A 700 4.02 0.48 -5.51
N GLN A 701 4.94 1.38 -5.16
CA GLN A 701 4.71 2.48 -4.24
C GLN A 701 4.42 3.78 -5.00
N PHE A 702 3.47 4.57 -4.50
CA PHE A 702 3.14 5.90 -4.98
C PHE A 702 3.76 6.98 -4.06
N ASP A 703 3.79 8.23 -4.50
CA ASP A 703 4.56 9.29 -3.82
C ASP A 703 4.11 9.53 -2.37
N SER A 704 2.81 9.40 -2.06
CA SER A 704 2.28 9.46 -0.69
C SER A 704 2.78 8.33 0.23
N GLY A 705 3.33 7.26 -0.34
CA GLY A 705 3.72 6.02 0.33
C GLY A 705 2.68 4.91 0.31
N VAL A 706 1.50 5.10 -0.30
CA VAL A 706 0.57 3.99 -0.60
C VAL A 706 1.28 2.97 -1.47
N ILE A 707 1.11 1.68 -1.14
CA ILE A 707 1.63 0.55 -1.93
C ILE A 707 0.43 -0.20 -2.48
N VAL A 708 0.42 -0.48 -3.79
CA VAL A 708 -0.52 -1.41 -4.44
C VAL A 708 0.28 -2.59 -4.97
N GLY A 709 -0.20 -3.81 -4.74
CA GLY A 709 0.48 -5.03 -5.19
C GLY A 709 -0.48 -6.13 -5.63
N ALA A 710 0.07 -7.05 -6.41
CA ALA A 710 -0.60 -8.25 -6.90
C ALA A 710 0.34 -9.45 -6.75
N PHE A 711 -0.21 -10.61 -6.41
CA PHE A 711 0.55 -11.85 -6.32
C PHE A 711 -0.18 -13.03 -6.97
N ALA A 712 0.60 -14.00 -7.43
CA ALA A 712 0.14 -15.29 -7.94
C ALA A 712 1.07 -16.41 -7.44
N THR A 713 0.48 -17.50 -6.98
CA THR A 713 1.16 -18.68 -6.41
C THR A 713 0.76 -19.94 -7.18
N LYS A 714 1.64 -20.43 -8.05
CA LYS A 714 1.44 -21.71 -8.76
C LYS A 714 2.22 -22.81 -8.04
N THR A 715 1.52 -23.89 -7.71
CA THR A 715 2.10 -25.07 -7.05
C THR A 715 1.87 -26.33 -7.88
N ASN A 716 2.36 -27.48 -7.39
CA ASN A 716 2.26 -28.78 -8.08
C ASN A 716 0.87 -29.44 -7.98
N LEU A 717 -0.14 -28.78 -7.38
CA LEU A 717 -1.52 -29.24 -7.36
C LEU A 717 -2.15 -29.13 -8.75
N SER A 718 -2.98 -30.11 -9.12
CA SER A 718 -3.87 -30.03 -10.29
C SER A 718 -5.01 -29.04 -10.07
N ALA A 719 -5.72 -28.68 -11.14
CA ALA A 719 -6.93 -27.85 -11.06
C ALA A 719 -8.05 -28.54 -10.25
N ASP A 720 -8.18 -29.87 -10.38
CA ASP A 720 -9.18 -30.65 -9.63
C ASP A 720 -8.88 -30.66 -8.12
N GLU A 721 -7.60 -30.73 -7.72
CA GLU A 721 -7.18 -30.63 -6.31
C GLU A 721 -7.32 -29.20 -5.75
N TYR A 722 -7.13 -28.18 -6.58
CA TYR A 722 -7.39 -26.76 -6.24
C TYR A 722 -8.87 -26.44 -6.08
N GLY A 723 -9.75 -27.20 -6.76
CA GLY A 723 -11.19 -27.09 -6.71
C GLY A 723 -11.77 -26.01 -7.62
N GLU A 724 -11.27 -24.79 -7.55
CA GLU A 724 -11.64 -23.63 -8.38
C GLU A 724 -10.37 -22.83 -8.69
N GLY A 725 -10.17 -22.47 -9.96
CA GLY A 725 -8.86 -22.07 -10.49
C GLY A 725 -7.83 -23.20 -10.46
N SER A 726 -6.58 -22.88 -10.80
CA SER A 726 -5.44 -23.80 -10.63
C SER A 726 -4.21 -23.15 -10.00
N PHE A 727 -4.37 -21.93 -9.45
CA PHE A 727 -3.34 -21.21 -8.71
C PHE A 727 -3.99 -20.16 -7.80
N THR A 728 -3.41 -19.94 -6.61
CA THR A 728 -3.86 -18.88 -5.70
C THR A 728 -3.40 -17.52 -6.22
N LYS A 729 -4.27 -16.51 -6.18
CA LYS A 729 -3.97 -15.15 -6.64
C LYS A 729 -4.66 -14.09 -5.79
N GLY A 730 -4.14 -12.88 -5.76
CA GLY A 730 -4.76 -11.79 -5.00
C GLY A 730 -4.09 -10.43 -5.19
N PHE A 731 -4.80 -9.39 -4.75
CA PHE A 731 -4.38 -8.00 -4.79
C PHE A 731 -4.37 -7.41 -3.38
N TYR A 732 -3.54 -6.40 -3.15
CA TYR A 732 -3.53 -5.66 -1.89
C TYR A 732 -3.21 -4.18 -2.06
N ILE A 733 -3.75 -3.38 -1.15
CA ILE A 733 -3.42 -1.97 -0.96
C ILE A 733 -2.95 -1.79 0.48
N SER A 734 -1.73 -1.29 0.67
CA SER A 734 -1.25 -0.86 1.98
C SER A 734 -1.16 0.65 2.05
N VAL A 735 -1.98 1.26 2.91
CA VAL A 735 -2.08 2.71 3.11
C VAL A 735 -1.34 3.08 4.39
N PRO A 736 -0.36 4.00 4.38
CA PRO A 736 0.23 4.53 5.61
C PRO A 736 -0.86 5.17 6.48
N PHE A 737 -0.95 4.81 7.77
CA PHE A 737 -1.79 5.56 8.73
C PHE A 737 -1.38 7.02 8.81
N ASP A 738 -0.12 7.31 8.47
CA ASP A 738 0.44 8.64 8.25
C ASP A 738 -0.41 9.55 7.33
N LEU A 739 -1.18 9.00 6.38
CA LEU A 739 -2.11 9.75 5.51
C LEU A 739 -3.49 9.95 6.16
N MET A 740 -3.81 9.17 7.19
CA MET A 740 -5.09 9.21 7.92
C MET A 740 -4.98 9.95 9.27
N THR A 741 -3.78 10.08 9.85
CA THR A 741 -3.58 10.65 11.18
C THR A 741 -2.88 12.01 11.16
N ILE A 742 -3.35 12.94 11.99
CA ILE A 742 -2.71 14.26 12.23
C ILE A 742 -1.38 14.19 13.01
N LYS A 743 -0.93 13.00 13.42
CA LYS A 743 0.41 12.76 13.99
C LYS A 743 1.17 11.88 13.01
N SER A 744 2.48 12.09 12.87
CA SER A 744 3.28 11.22 12.00
C SER A 744 3.41 9.81 12.59
N THR A 745 3.38 8.79 11.75
CA THR A 745 3.55 7.39 12.15
C THR A 745 4.13 6.52 11.04
N HIS A 746 4.80 5.43 11.40
CA HIS A 746 5.21 4.38 10.47
C HIS A 746 4.12 3.34 10.20
N SER A 747 3.10 3.26 11.06
CA SER A 747 2.06 2.23 10.99
C SER A 747 1.31 2.29 9.65
N ARG A 748 0.87 1.13 9.15
CA ARG A 748 0.17 1.00 7.87
C ARG A 748 -1.11 0.17 8.03
N ALA A 749 -2.18 0.58 7.37
CA ALA A 749 -3.31 -0.29 7.09
C ALA A 749 -2.96 -1.25 5.93
N PHE A 750 -3.66 -2.38 5.86
CA PHE A 750 -3.52 -3.37 4.81
C PHE A 750 -4.90 -3.87 4.42
N LEU A 751 -5.25 -3.74 3.14
CA LEU A 751 -6.52 -4.14 2.55
C LEU A 751 -6.22 -5.17 1.46
N SER A 752 -6.74 -6.39 1.58
CA SER A 752 -6.49 -7.45 0.59
C SER A 752 -7.77 -7.97 -0.05
N TRP A 753 -7.72 -8.14 -1.37
CA TRP A 753 -8.70 -8.89 -2.14
C TRP A 753 -8.03 -10.19 -2.61
N ILE A 754 -8.35 -11.28 -1.92
CA ILE A 754 -7.97 -12.64 -2.30
C ILE A 754 -9.27 -13.36 -2.68
N PRO A 755 -9.58 -13.53 -3.97
CA PRO A 755 -10.82 -14.18 -4.41
C PRO A 755 -10.93 -15.60 -3.83
N LEU A 756 -11.91 -15.82 -2.94
CA LEU A 756 -12.19 -17.07 -2.20
C LEU A 756 -10.95 -17.81 -1.66
N THR A 757 -10.72 -17.73 -0.36
CA THR A 757 -9.59 -18.35 0.37
C THR A 757 -9.42 -19.85 0.09
N ARG A 758 -8.72 -20.20 -1.00
CA ARG A 758 -8.28 -21.58 -1.31
C ARG A 758 -7.15 -21.99 -0.39
N ASP A 759 -7.06 -23.29 -0.16
CA ASP A 759 -6.09 -23.87 0.76
C ASP A 759 -4.70 -24.10 0.11
N GLY A 760 -4.63 -24.31 -1.20
CA GLY A 760 -3.37 -24.47 -1.95
C GLY A 760 -2.50 -23.21 -1.98
N GLY A 761 -1.18 -23.37 -2.00
CA GLY A 761 -0.25 -22.24 -2.10
C GLY A 761 -0.27 -21.27 -0.90
N GLN A 762 -0.78 -21.69 0.26
CA GLN A 762 -0.91 -20.84 1.45
C GLN A 762 0.35 -20.82 2.31
N MET A 763 0.94 -19.64 2.50
CA MET A 763 2.11 -19.43 3.37
C MET A 763 1.69 -19.31 4.84
N LEU A 764 2.59 -19.71 5.74
CA LEU A 764 2.48 -19.50 7.18
C LEU A 764 2.54 -18.00 7.53
N GLY A 765 1.56 -17.50 8.28
CA GLY A 765 1.67 -16.19 8.93
C GLY A 765 2.61 -16.24 10.13
N ARG A 766 3.45 -15.20 10.28
CA ARG A 766 4.49 -15.10 11.31
C ARG A 766 4.37 -13.72 11.99
N LYS A 767 4.55 -13.66 13.31
CA LYS A 767 4.51 -12.38 14.07
C LYS A 767 5.51 -11.35 13.54
N TYR A 768 6.64 -11.82 13.02
CA TYR A 768 7.71 -11.00 12.45
C TYR A 768 8.24 -11.60 11.16
N ASN A 769 8.64 -10.73 10.23
CA ASN A 769 9.29 -11.06 8.98
C ASN A 769 10.57 -10.22 8.88
N LEU A 770 11.73 -10.84 8.70
CA LEU A 770 13.00 -10.11 8.69
C LEU A 770 13.13 -9.12 7.53
N PHE A 771 12.35 -9.24 6.45
CA PHE A 771 12.31 -8.20 5.42
C PHE A 771 11.64 -6.91 5.92
N ASP A 772 10.67 -7.03 6.82
CA ASP A 772 10.02 -5.87 7.44
C ASP A 772 10.92 -5.33 8.56
N VAL A 773 11.53 -6.22 9.35
CA VAL A 773 12.44 -5.84 10.46
C VAL A 773 13.67 -5.08 9.97
N THR A 774 14.17 -5.43 8.79
CA THR A 774 15.35 -4.80 8.18
C THR A 774 15.01 -3.65 7.23
N ASP A 775 13.75 -3.17 7.18
CA ASP A 775 13.29 -2.18 6.17
C ASP A 775 14.20 -0.95 6.09
N ALA A 776 14.60 -0.39 7.22
CA ALA A 776 15.44 0.81 7.28
C ALA A 776 16.82 0.67 6.58
N ARG A 777 17.27 -0.54 6.22
CA ARG A 777 18.50 -0.79 5.45
C ARG A 777 18.35 -0.51 3.95
N ALA A 778 17.13 -0.58 3.43
CA ALA A 778 16.77 -0.22 2.06
C ALA A 778 15.25 0.07 2.01
N PRO A 779 14.80 1.27 2.45
CA PRO A 779 13.42 1.52 2.85
C PRO A 779 12.37 1.28 1.76
N TRP A 780 11.40 0.42 2.05
CA TRP A 780 10.20 0.18 1.27
C TRP A 780 8.96 0.60 2.06
N TYR A 781 8.72 0.00 3.22
CA TYR A 781 7.53 0.30 4.03
C TYR A 781 7.61 1.67 4.70
N THR A 782 8.82 2.08 5.12
CA THR A 782 9.09 3.36 5.79
C THR A 782 9.71 4.42 4.87
N LYS A 783 9.73 4.20 3.55
CA LYS A 783 10.21 5.18 2.55
C LYS A 783 9.54 6.55 2.76
N PRO A 784 10.27 7.68 2.68
CA PRO A 784 9.70 9.02 2.78
C PRO A 784 8.58 9.27 1.75
N SER A 785 7.70 10.23 2.05
CA SER A 785 6.74 10.78 1.07
C SER A 785 7.52 11.65 0.07
N THR A 786 7.28 11.51 -1.23
CA THR A 786 7.95 12.30 -2.29
C THR A 786 7.17 13.56 -2.66
N GLU A 787 6.68 14.29 -1.65
CA GLU A 787 6.16 15.65 -1.81
C GLU A 787 7.26 16.60 -2.35
N LYS A 788 6.85 17.57 -3.19
CA LYS A 788 7.69 18.55 -3.88
C LYS A 788 7.28 19.97 -3.52
#